data_AF-G9MIJ4-F1
#
_entry.id   AF-G9MIJ4-F1
#
_cell.length_a   1.000
_cell.length_b   1.000
_cell.length_c   1.000
_cell.angle_alpha   90.00
_cell.angle_beta   90.00
_cell.angle_gamma   90.00
#
_symmetry.space_group_name_H-M   'P 1'
#
loop_
_entity.id
_entity.type
_entity.pdbx_description
1 polymer ?
#
loop_
_entity_poly.entity_id
_entity_poly.type
_entity_poly.pdbx_seq_one_letter_code
_entity_poly.pdbx_strand_id
1 'polypeptide(L)'
;MALLHRLASPSTLRFAPGISSILYRRASTMVPKLRDPSLLKQDVCYVNGEWVTAKSGKTFKVNDPATGELIGTSPECTVADTETAITAAADAFKTFRTLTGRERARMLRKWYDLALENAEDIAQLITWENGKPLADARGEATYAANFFEWFSEEAPRTYGDVIPATVPGNRVWTLKEPVGVCGLITPWNFPAAMITRKIGPALAAGCTVVVKAPGETPFTALALAELAHRAGIPKGVVNIVTTLDNTVAIGELLTTHPTIKKVSFTGSTGVGKLLMKQSSATLKKLSLELGGNSPFIVFDDADLDAAVAGAITSKFRSSGQTCVCANRIYVQEGIYEAFVTKFVEKVKEFKVGNGFTEGTTHGPLIHGRAISKVDAHVQDAVKKGAKLLVGGQKLPDVGPNFFQLTVLRDMRADMAIASEETFGPVAGLFPFKTEAEVIQLANNSEVGLAGYFFSRDLERVHRVAEALEVGMIGVNTGIISDPAAPFGGVKESGFGREGSKYANLDIPLRRRHLSGLSSPTFASLLPLTSVAHTSRAPHAPSPVRPFSNSAPLLKKRKIAAASNSPSSRDADSAGAAPSSSSSPPSSAKADHGHPNPEDPLDFSSVTAAYVSIDAHFKAQLQAVLHGGRFNPDALGALAIAIKDDDGSKVSFPLRELAQIVPRSGRIISLLVNERDYLKPIMSAVQASKDFNQQPQRSDDNELELLLKVEMERKDDLVRRVKDACQGWRDRVRQARTKHEKALKDWKKSGTVLPDVVRKADKELQKLQDKKMKEIDGEEAQVIKQLSR
;
A
#
# COMPACT_ATOMS: atom_id res chain seq x y z
N MET A 1 78.68 41.85 -19.25
CA MET A 1 79.06 40.69 -18.41
C MET A 1 77.82 40.28 -17.62
N ALA A 2 77.42 39.01 -17.68
CA ALA A 2 76.25 38.42 -17.00
C ALA A 2 74.84 38.93 -17.42
N LEU A 3 74.30 38.36 -18.50
CA LEU A 3 72.86 38.06 -18.63
C LEU A 3 72.70 36.83 -19.55
N LEU A 4 71.65 36.03 -19.32
CA LEU A 4 71.29 34.78 -20.03
C LEU A 4 72.18 33.54 -19.77
N HIS A 5 71.71 32.62 -18.91
CA HIS A 5 71.49 31.23 -19.34
C HIS A 5 70.47 30.47 -18.45
N ARG A 6 69.75 29.57 -19.12
CA ARG A 6 68.51 28.85 -18.77
C ARG A 6 68.56 27.79 -17.64
N LEU A 7 67.37 27.57 -17.03
CA LEU A 7 66.73 26.30 -16.59
C LEU A 7 66.97 25.67 -15.18
N ALA A 8 65.84 25.16 -14.64
CA ALA A 8 65.61 23.92 -13.84
C ALA A 8 65.52 23.94 -12.28
N SER A 9 64.33 23.50 -11.80
CA SER A 9 63.97 22.98 -10.45
C SER A 9 64.00 23.94 -9.23
N PRO A 10 63.00 23.88 -8.34
CA PRO A 10 63.04 23.01 -7.15
C PRO A 10 61.72 22.25 -6.89
N SER A 11 61.68 20.93 -6.68
CA SER A 11 61.99 20.20 -5.42
C SER A 11 61.12 20.57 -4.20
N THR A 12 60.13 19.71 -3.92
CA THR A 12 59.63 19.30 -2.59
C THR A 12 59.37 20.37 -1.52
N LEU A 13 58.09 20.66 -1.29
CA LEU A 13 57.58 21.09 0.01
C LEU A 13 56.46 20.13 0.47
N ARG A 14 56.60 19.62 1.70
CA ARG A 14 55.62 18.75 2.35
C ARG A 14 54.36 19.56 2.68
N PHE A 15 53.20 19.14 2.18
CA PHE A 15 51.92 19.65 2.68
C PHE A 15 51.59 18.98 4.02
N ALA A 16 51.55 19.78 5.09
CA ALA A 16 50.97 19.37 6.36
C ALA A 16 49.42 19.42 6.26
N PRO A 17 48.68 18.50 6.91
CA PRO A 17 47.22 18.48 6.86
C PRO A 17 46.63 19.61 7.73
N GLY A 18 46.23 20.70 7.08
CA GLY A 18 45.59 21.84 7.73
C GLY A 18 44.09 21.67 7.93
N ILE A 19 43.69 21.34 9.17
CA ILE A 19 42.47 21.81 9.87
C ILE A 19 41.18 21.82 9.03
N SER A 20 40.42 20.73 9.08
CA SER A 20 38.98 20.71 8.76
C SER A 20 38.18 20.02 9.87
N SER A 21 38.40 20.44 11.11
CA SER A 21 37.92 19.80 12.34
C SER A 21 37.02 20.68 13.22
N ILE A 22 36.49 21.80 12.71
CA ILE A 22 35.77 22.82 13.50
C ILE A 22 34.34 23.09 12.95
N LEU A 23 33.68 22.10 12.34
CA LEU A 23 32.27 22.22 11.92
C LEU A 23 31.33 21.07 12.31
N TYR A 24 31.82 19.96 12.86
CA TYR A 24 30.96 19.03 13.61
C TYR A 24 30.75 19.58 15.03
N ARG A 25 29.76 20.46 15.19
CA ARG A 25 29.21 20.79 16.51
C ARG A 25 28.81 19.50 17.20
N ARG A 26 29.04 19.40 18.52
CA ARG A 26 28.39 18.41 19.39
C ARG A 26 26.91 18.33 19.01
N ALA A 27 26.39 17.11 18.83
CA ALA A 27 24.98 16.90 18.52
C ALA A 27 24.13 17.68 19.53
N SER A 28 23.23 18.53 19.04
CA SER A 28 22.48 19.44 19.89
C SER A 28 21.59 18.62 20.83
N THR A 29 21.77 18.80 22.14
CA THR A 29 21.05 18.12 23.23
C THR A 29 19.61 18.64 23.34
N MET A 30 18.84 18.53 22.25
CA MET A 30 17.44 18.97 22.20
C MET A 30 16.53 17.83 22.63
N VAL A 31 16.15 17.88 23.91
CA VAL A 31 14.88 17.31 24.38
C VAL A 31 13.77 17.81 23.43
N PRO A 32 13.03 16.92 22.75
CA PRO A 32 12.01 17.32 21.80
C PRO A 32 10.88 18.07 22.50
N LYS A 33 10.41 19.16 21.89
CA LYS A 33 9.30 19.95 22.43
C LYS A 33 7.98 19.39 21.90
N LEU A 34 7.41 18.44 22.65
CA LEU A 34 6.07 17.93 22.39
C LEU A 34 5.02 19.06 22.51
N ARG A 35 4.06 19.10 21.59
CA ARG A 35 2.91 20.03 21.66
C ARG A 35 1.95 19.63 22.79
N ASP A 36 1.79 18.32 23.00
CA ASP A 36 1.17 17.74 24.19
C ASP A 36 2.24 17.03 25.05
N PRO A 37 2.76 17.67 26.12
CA PRO A 37 3.72 17.06 27.03
C PRO A 37 3.19 15.82 27.77
N SER A 38 1.87 15.67 27.89
CA SER A 38 1.28 14.58 28.68
C SER A 38 1.33 13.21 27.98
N LEU A 39 1.75 13.17 26.71
CA LEU A 39 2.06 11.93 25.97
C LEU A 39 3.36 11.27 26.45
N LEU A 40 4.32 12.04 26.98
CA LEU A 40 5.53 11.47 27.58
C LEU A 40 5.22 10.96 28.99
N LYS A 41 5.15 9.63 29.13
CA LYS A 41 4.91 8.94 30.41
C LYS A 41 6.20 8.33 30.92
N GLN A 42 6.73 8.86 32.01
CA GLN A 42 7.92 8.33 32.68
C GLN A 42 7.53 7.72 34.03
N ASP A 43 8.33 6.76 34.51
CA ASP A 43 8.18 6.07 35.80
C ASP A 43 6.85 5.32 36.02
N VAL A 44 5.99 5.23 34.99
CA VAL A 44 4.68 4.56 35.05
C VAL A 44 4.43 3.63 33.87
N CYS A 45 3.60 2.62 34.11
CA CYS A 45 2.97 1.72 33.15
C CYS A 45 1.46 2.00 33.09
N TYR A 46 0.77 1.46 32.08
CA TYR A 46 -0.68 1.61 31.95
C TYR A 46 -1.37 0.28 32.28
N VAL A 47 -2.04 0.19 33.43
CA VAL A 47 -2.69 -1.06 33.88
C VAL A 47 -4.08 -0.74 34.42
N ASN A 48 -5.07 -1.50 33.98
CA ASN A 48 -6.48 -1.33 34.37
C ASN A 48 -7.03 0.11 34.18
N GLY A 49 -6.53 0.83 33.18
CA GLY A 49 -6.92 2.22 32.92
C GLY A 49 -6.22 3.28 33.79
N GLU A 50 -5.32 2.87 34.69
CA GLU A 50 -4.56 3.74 35.60
C GLU A 50 -3.06 3.77 35.23
N TRP A 51 -2.37 4.82 35.68
CA TRP A 51 -0.92 4.95 35.58
C TRP A 51 -0.25 4.44 36.86
N VAL A 52 0.52 3.36 36.76
CA VAL A 52 1.05 2.62 37.92
C VAL A 52 2.57 2.45 37.88
N THR A 53 3.23 2.52 39.03
CA THR A 53 4.65 2.13 39.18
C THR A 53 4.77 0.61 39.33
N ALA A 54 5.98 0.05 39.21
CA ALA A 54 6.22 -1.35 39.57
C ALA A 54 6.13 -1.53 41.10
N LYS A 55 5.51 -2.62 41.58
CA LYS A 55 5.40 -2.94 43.03
C LYS A 55 6.77 -3.04 43.72
N SER A 56 7.82 -3.34 42.98
CA SER A 56 9.20 -3.42 43.46
C SER A 56 9.85 -2.04 43.70
N GLY A 57 9.25 -0.95 43.23
CA GLY A 57 9.83 0.38 43.18
C GLY A 57 11.01 0.53 42.20
N LYS A 58 11.40 -0.52 41.48
CA LYS A 58 12.53 -0.49 40.54
C LYS A 58 12.14 0.11 39.21
N THR A 59 13.09 0.80 38.58
CA THR A 59 12.99 1.34 37.22
C THR A 59 14.27 0.99 36.44
N PHE A 60 14.17 1.02 35.11
CA PHE A 60 15.31 0.97 34.20
C PHE A 60 15.41 2.28 33.40
N LYS A 61 16.61 2.59 32.91
CA LYS A 61 16.91 3.81 32.14
C LYS A 61 16.65 3.61 30.65
N VAL A 62 16.05 4.60 30.01
CA VAL A 62 15.92 4.72 28.55
C VAL A 62 16.81 5.87 28.10
N ASN A 63 17.76 5.59 27.20
CA ASN A 63 18.74 6.56 26.73
C ASN A 63 18.55 6.81 25.23
N ASP A 64 18.83 8.03 24.77
CA ASP A 64 18.84 8.37 23.35
C ASP A 64 19.99 7.63 22.66
N PRO A 65 19.74 6.77 21.64
CA PRO A 65 20.79 6.00 21.00
C PRO A 65 21.76 6.86 20.17
N ALA A 66 21.41 8.11 19.83
CA ALA A 66 22.30 9.03 19.12
C ALA A 66 23.32 9.70 20.06
N THR A 67 22.88 10.19 21.22
CA THR A 67 23.73 10.94 22.16
C THR A 67 24.27 10.10 23.32
N GLY A 68 23.58 9.03 23.69
CA GLY A 68 23.80 8.27 24.93
C GLY A 68 23.22 8.94 26.18
N GLU A 69 22.57 10.10 26.07
CA GLU A 69 21.98 10.83 27.19
C GLU A 69 20.69 10.16 27.69
N LEU A 70 20.36 10.37 28.97
CA LEU A 70 19.15 9.83 29.59
C LEU A 70 17.92 10.59 29.07
N ILE A 71 16.97 9.86 28.48
CA ILE A 71 15.62 10.38 28.15
C ILE A 71 14.76 10.41 29.41
N GLY A 72 14.80 9.31 30.16
CA GLY A 72 13.93 9.09 31.31
C GLY A 72 14.02 7.66 31.83
N THR A 73 13.12 7.33 32.75
CA THR A 73 13.02 6.00 33.37
C THR A 73 11.65 5.37 33.14
N SER A 74 11.61 4.04 33.15
CA SER A 74 10.39 3.22 33.02
C SER A 74 10.37 2.14 34.10
N PRO A 75 9.20 1.72 34.60
CA PRO A 75 9.10 0.66 35.61
C PRO A 75 9.77 -0.65 35.18
N GLU A 76 10.49 -1.28 36.10
CA GLU A 76 11.00 -2.64 35.92
C GLU A 76 9.94 -3.62 36.49
N CYS A 77 8.88 -3.85 35.71
CA CYS A 77 7.75 -4.68 36.13
C CYS A 77 8.21 -6.12 36.41
N THR A 78 7.62 -6.71 37.44
CA THR A 78 7.82 -8.10 37.83
C THR A 78 6.74 -9.02 37.26
N VAL A 79 6.88 -10.32 37.51
CA VAL A 79 5.82 -11.33 37.30
C VAL A 79 4.52 -10.89 37.99
N ALA A 80 4.58 -10.48 39.25
CA ALA A 80 3.40 -10.09 40.04
C ALA A 80 2.73 -8.77 39.60
N ASP A 81 3.48 -7.88 38.94
CA ASP A 81 2.91 -6.69 38.27
C ASP A 81 2.15 -7.13 37.01
N THR A 82 2.77 -8.01 36.21
CA THR A 82 2.19 -8.51 34.96
C THR A 82 0.94 -9.39 35.21
N GLU A 83 0.93 -10.22 36.25
CA GLU A 83 -0.27 -10.96 36.68
C GLU A 83 -1.45 -10.04 37.04
N THR A 84 -1.17 -8.85 37.56
CA THR A 84 -2.20 -7.84 37.85
C THR A 84 -2.81 -7.30 36.55
N ALA A 85 -1.97 -7.05 35.53
CA ALA A 85 -2.43 -6.68 34.20
C ALA A 85 -3.22 -7.81 33.49
N ILE A 86 -2.79 -9.07 33.65
CA ILE A 86 -3.51 -10.24 33.11
C ILE A 86 -4.89 -10.39 33.78
N THR A 87 -4.97 -10.16 35.10
CA THR A 87 -6.24 -10.21 35.84
C THR A 87 -7.19 -9.11 35.37
N ALA A 88 -6.72 -7.86 35.28
CA ALA A 88 -7.51 -6.74 34.75
C ALA A 88 -8.02 -7.00 33.33
N ALA A 89 -7.17 -7.57 32.45
CA ALA A 89 -7.56 -7.95 31.10
C ALA A 89 -8.62 -9.06 31.07
N ALA A 90 -8.56 -10.01 31.99
CA ALA A 90 -9.53 -11.10 32.10
C ALA A 90 -10.90 -10.63 32.60
N ASP A 91 -10.92 -9.70 33.55
CA ASP A 91 -12.15 -9.09 34.06
C ASP A 91 -12.81 -8.19 33.00
N ALA A 92 -12.03 -7.33 32.36
CA ALA A 92 -12.51 -6.49 31.26
C ALA A 92 -13.03 -7.32 30.06
N PHE A 93 -12.45 -8.50 29.80
CA PHE A 93 -12.90 -9.37 28.71
C PHE A 93 -14.35 -9.86 28.89
N LYS A 94 -14.83 -10.02 30.13
CA LYS A 94 -16.19 -10.51 30.43
C LYS A 94 -17.26 -9.60 29.79
N THR A 95 -17.04 -8.30 29.78
CA THR A 95 -17.96 -7.29 29.22
C THR A 95 -17.52 -6.79 27.85
N PHE A 96 -16.23 -6.56 27.59
CA PHE A 96 -15.77 -6.03 26.30
C PHE A 96 -16.12 -6.94 25.11
N ARG A 97 -16.15 -8.26 25.32
CA ARG A 97 -16.52 -9.25 24.30
C ARG A 97 -17.98 -9.18 23.85
N THR A 98 -18.87 -8.59 24.65
CA THR A 98 -20.32 -8.54 24.35
C THR A 98 -20.72 -7.28 23.57
N LEU A 99 -19.83 -6.29 23.51
CA LEU A 99 -20.00 -5.12 22.64
C LEU A 99 -20.12 -5.54 21.18
N THR A 100 -20.91 -4.80 20.41
CA THR A 100 -21.01 -4.99 18.96
C THR A 100 -19.71 -4.60 18.25
N GLY A 101 -19.46 -5.18 17.07
CA GLY A 101 -18.34 -4.76 16.22
C GLY A 101 -18.38 -3.26 15.86
N ARG A 102 -19.58 -2.65 15.84
CA ARG A 102 -19.76 -1.20 15.59
C ARG A 102 -19.40 -0.32 16.79
N GLU A 103 -19.58 -0.78 18.02
CA GLU A 103 -19.10 -0.07 19.21
C GLU A 103 -17.57 -0.09 19.29
N ARG A 104 -16.96 -1.26 19.06
CA ARG A 104 -15.50 -1.38 19.00
C ARG A 104 -14.89 -0.60 17.84
N ALA A 105 -15.54 -0.57 16.68
CA ALA A 105 -15.17 0.29 15.56
C ALA A 105 -15.09 1.77 15.94
N ARG A 106 -16.11 2.32 16.64
CA ARG A 106 -16.10 3.73 17.04
C ARG A 106 -14.93 4.09 17.96
N MET A 107 -14.59 3.20 18.89
CA MET A 107 -13.45 3.42 19.79
C MET A 107 -12.11 3.35 19.05
N LEU A 108 -11.92 2.36 18.17
CA LEU A 108 -10.72 2.25 17.32
C LEU A 108 -10.60 3.44 16.37
N ARG A 109 -11.71 3.93 15.79
CA ARG A 109 -11.70 5.10 14.92
C ARG A 109 -11.30 6.36 15.68
N LYS A 110 -11.88 6.61 16.87
CA LYS A 110 -11.48 7.74 17.72
C LYS A 110 -10.00 7.66 18.12
N TRP A 111 -9.47 6.46 18.35
CA TRP A 111 -8.04 6.26 18.64
C TRP A 111 -7.16 6.57 17.40
N TYR A 112 -7.58 6.17 16.20
CA TYR A 112 -6.94 6.60 14.95
C TYR A 112 -6.93 8.12 14.79
N ASP A 113 -8.08 8.78 14.96
CA ASP A 113 -8.20 10.23 14.77
C ASP A 113 -7.27 10.96 15.76
N LEU A 114 -7.26 10.56 17.04
CA LEU A 114 -6.34 11.05 18.08
C LEU A 114 -4.86 10.75 17.77
N ALA A 115 -4.54 9.60 17.17
CA ALA A 115 -3.17 9.25 16.80
C ALA A 115 -2.65 10.11 15.64
N LEU A 116 -3.52 10.48 14.68
CA LEU A 116 -3.17 11.43 13.62
C LEU A 116 -3.02 12.86 14.14
N GLU A 117 -3.94 13.34 14.99
CA GLU A 117 -3.84 14.66 15.65
C GLU A 117 -2.50 14.85 16.39
N ASN A 118 -1.98 13.76 16.96
CA ASN A 118 -0.75 13.72 17.76
C ASN A 118 0.45 13.11 17.00
N ALA A 119 0.35 12.85 15.69
CA ALA A 119 1.35 12.11 14.92
C ALA A 119 2.76 12.74 14.96
N GLU A 120 2.86 14.06 15.02
CA GLU A 120 4.15 14.77 15.13
C GLU A 120 4.81 14.57 16.50
N ASP A 121 4.03 14.51 17.58
CA ASP A 121 4.56 14.28 18.93
C ASP A 121 4.94 12.81 19.12
N ILE A 122 4.17 11.89 18.53
CA ILE A 122 4.53 10.47 18.41
C ILE A 122 5.84 10.32 17.59
N ALA A 123 5.99 11.02 16.47
CA ALA A 123 7.21 10.99 15.67
C ALA A 123 8.43 11.55 16.43
N GLN A 124 8.26 12.63 17.20
CA GLN A 124 9.29 13.14 18.08
C GLN A 124 9.72 12.12 19.14
N LEU A 125 8.78 11.43 19.79
CA LEU A 125 9.08 10.35 20.74
C LEU A 125 9.85 9.21 20.06
N ILE A 126 9.35 8.70 18.92
CA ILE A 126 10.02 7.64 18.15
C ILE A 126 11.46 8.04 17.82
N THR A 127 11.70 9.23 17.27
CA THR A 127 13.07 9.67 16.95
C THR A 127 13.97 9.76 18.18
N TRP A 128 13.43 10.16 19.33
CA TRP A 128 14.22 10.32 20.55
C TRP A 128 14.68 8.98 21.14
N GLU A 129 13.80 7.99 21.26
CA GLU A 129 14.14 6.69 21.87
C GLU A 129 14.66 5.65 20.87
N ASN A 130 14.22 5.68 19.60
CA ASN A 130 14.70 4.74 18.57
C ASN A 130 15.90 5.30 17.77
N GLY A 131 16.06 6.62 17.68
CA GLY A 131 17.11 7.29 16.92
C GLY A 131 16.82 7.50 15.42
N LYS A 132 15.83 6.81 14.83
CA LYS A 132 15.54 6.97 13.39
C LYS A 132 15.22 8.44 13.02
N PRO A 133 15.59 8.91 11.82
CA PRO A 133 15.34 10.29 11.40
C PRO A 133 13.87 10.68 11.51
N LEU A 134 13.60 11.95 11.83
CA LEU A 134 12.23 12.43 12.05
C LEU A 134 11.30 12.23 10.84
N ALA A 135 11.84 12.20 9.62
CA ALA A 135 11.09 11.85 8.42
C ALA A 135 10.59 10.39 8.42
N ASP A 136 11.45 9.43 8.78
CA ASP A 136 11.09 8.02 8.96
C ASP A 136 10.08 7.84 10.10
N ALA A 137 10.28 8.56 11.21
CA ALA A 137 9.40 8.52 12.38
C ALA A 137 7.99 9.05 12.09
N ARG A 138 7.83 10.13 11.30
CA ARG A 138 6.52 10.62 10.82
C ARG A 138 5.82 9.61 9.92
N GLY A 139 6.58 8.94 9.04
CA GLY A 139 6.09 7.84 8.23
C GLY A 139 5.57 6.68 9.10
N GLU A 140 6.31 6.31 10.13
CA GLU A 140 5.87 5.30 11.10
C GLU A 140 4.63 5.74 11.90
N ALA A 141 4.59 6.95 12.46
CA ALA A 141 3.47 7.42 13.26
C ALA A 141 2.14 7.35 12.48
N THR A 142 2.17 7.75 11.21
CA THR A 142 1.03 7.63 10.29
C THR A 142 0.69 6.17 9.97
N TYR A 143 1.69 5.36 9.62
CA TYR A 143 1.50 3.92 9.33
C TYR A 143 0.95 3.14 10.53
N ALA A 144 1.38 3.50 11.74
CA ALA A 144 0.89 2.95 12.99
C ALA A 144 -0.58 3.31 13.21
N ALA A 145 -0.96 4.59 13.01
CA ALA A 145 -2.35 5.02 13.11
C ALA A 145 -3.24 4.23 12.12
N ASN A 146 -2.84 4.07 10.87
CA ASN A 146 -3.64 3.42 9.82
C ASN A 146 -4.08 1.98 10.16
N PHE A 147 -3.38 1.26 11.04
CA PHE A 147 -3.88 -0.02 11.55
C PHE A 147 -5.16 0.12 12.40
N PHE A 148 -5.31 1.18 13.18
CA PHE A 148 -6.54 1.45 13.92
C PHE A 148 -7.70 1.83 12.99
N GLU A 149 -7.46 2.58 11.92
CA GLU A 149 -8.46 2.84 10.88
C GLU A 149 -8.90 1.52 10.23
N TRP A 150 -7.96 0.76 9.68
CA TRP A 150 -8.22 -0.53 9.02
C TRP A 150 -8.99 -1.51 9.93
N PHE A 151 -8.58 -1.66 11.18
CA PHE A 151 -9.24 -2.59 12.10
C PHE A 151 -10.52 -2.03 12.74
N SER A 152 -10.73 -0.71 12.79
CA SER A 152 -12.06 -0.13 13.08
C SER A 152 -13.08 -0.56 12.02
N GLU A 153 -12.63 -0.64 10.78
CA GLU A 153 -13.41 -1.02 9.62
C GLU A 153 -13.67 -2.53 9.52
N GLU A 154 -12.69 -3.36 9.89
CA GLU A 154 -12.84 -4.82 9.92
C GLU A 154 -13.62 -5.34 11.13
N ALA A 155 -13.71 -4.59 12.23
CA ALA A 155 -14.47 -4.99 13.44
C ALA A 155 -15.94 -5.42 13.14
N PRO A 156 -16.75 -4.70 12.35
CA PRO A 156 -18.09 -5.15 11.93
C PRO A 156 -18.09 -6.18 10.78
N ARG A 157 -16.94 -6.52 10.18
CA ARG A 157 -16.82 -7.44 9.04
C ARG A 157 -16.33 -8.85 9.42
N THR A 158 -16.43 -9.20 10.71
CA THR A 158 -16.11 -10.53 11.23
C THR A 158 -17.20 -11.55 10.85
N TYR A 159 -17.29 -11.91 9.58
CA TYR A 159 -18.32 -12.81 9.04
C TYR A 159 -18.06 -14.29 9.41
N GLY A 160 -19.13 -15.01 9.72
CA GLY A 160 -19.20 -16.48 9.70
C GLY A 160 -19.93 -16.98 8.45
N ASP A 161 -20.14 -18.29 8.38
CA ASP A 161 -20.60 -18.99 7.17
C ASP A 161 -21.86 -19.82 7.44
N VAL A 162 -22.71 -19.98 6.43
CA VAL A 162 -23.79 -20.99 6.40
C VAL A 162 -23.40 -22.04 5.37
N ILE A 163 -23.31 -23.29 5.80
CA ILE A 163 -22.76 -24.39 5.01
C ILE A 163 -23.89 -25.40 4.69
N PRO A 164 -24.04 -25.86 3.44
CA PRO A 164 -24.99 -26.91 3.09
C PRO A 164 -24.79 -28.16 3.96
N ALA A 165 -25.87 -28.67 4.54
CA ALA A 165 -25.84 -29.89 5.33
C ALA A 165 -25.98 -31.12 4.41
N THR A 166 -25.13 -32.11 4.59
CA THR A 166 -25.22 -33.41 3.87
C THR A 166 -26.39 -34.27 4.36
N VAL A 167 -26.84 -34.07 5.59
CA VAL A 167 -28.00 -34.76 6.18
C VAL A 167 -29.24 -33.87 6.04
N PRO A 168 -30.33 -34.35 5.41
CA PRO A 168 -31.59 -33.61 5.29
C PRO A 168 -32.12 -33.09 6.63
N GLY A 169 -32.82 -31.96 6.61
CA GLY A 169 -33.38 -31.31 7.80
C GLY A 169 -32.37 -30.52 8.65
N ASN A 170 -31.08 -30.86 8.63
CA ASN A 170 -30.06 -30.14 9.40
C ASN A 170 -29.67 -28.80 8.77
N ARG A 171 -29.08 -27.91 9.59
CA ARG A 171 -28.39 -26.69 9.15
C ARG A 171 -27.04 -26.59 9.83
N VAL A 172 -26.01 -26.19 9.08
CA VAL A 172 -24.66 -25.95 9.60
C VAL A 172 -24.34 -24.48 9.47
N TRP A 173 -23.88 -23.86 10.55
CA TRP A 173 -23.30 -22.53 10.52
C TRP A 173 -22.07 -22.42 11.41
N THR A 174 -21.19 -21.49 11.05
CA THR A 174 -19.99 -21.11 11.79
C THR A 174 -20.12 -19.69 12.31
N LEU A 175 -19.59 -19.45 13.51
CA LEU A 175 -19.45 -18.11 14.09
C LEU A 175 -17.99 -17.91 14.52
N LYS A 176 -17.49 -16.68 14.41
CA LYS A 176 -16.16 -16.28 14.90
C LYS A 176 -16.35 -15.51 16.21
N GLU A 177 -15.75 -16.00 17.30
CA GLU A 177 -15.85 -15.39 18.64
C GLU A 177 -14.44 -15.07 19.19
N PRO A 178 -14.22 -13.92 19.86
CA PRO A 178 -12.90 -13.52 20.33
C PRO A 178 -12.23 -14.58 21.21
N VAL A 179 -10.92 -14.75 21.01
CA VAL A 179 -10.14 -15.85 21.59
C VAL A 179 -9.97 -15.75 23.11
N GLY A 180 -9.98 -14.52 23.67
CA GLY A 180 -9.79 -14.27 25.10
C GLY A 180 -8.84 -13.10 25.35
N VAL A 181 -8.02 -13.23 26.39
CA VAL A 181 -6.90 -12.31 26.66
C VAL A 181 -5.71 -12.66 25.76
N CYS A 182 -5.12 -11.65 25.13
CA CYS A 182 -3.95 -11.77 24.26
C CYS A 182 -2.68 -11.19 24.93
N GLY A 183 -1.60 -11.96 24.95
CA GLY A 183 -0.26 -11.46 25.32
C GLY A 183 0.45 -10.94 24.07
N LEU A 184 0.85 -9.67 24.05
CA LEU A 184 1.49 -9.04 22.90
C LEU A 184 2.93 -8.66 23.28
N ILE A 185 3.92 -9.09 22.49
CA ILE A 185 5.34 -8.81 22.73
C ILE A 185 5.91 -8.18 21.46
N THR A 186 6.46 -6.97 21.59
CA THR A 186 6.84 -6.11 20.45
C THR A 186 8.31 -5.68 20.49
N PRO A 187 8.97 -5.55 19.32
CA PRO A 187 10.37 -5.13 19.20
C PRO A 187 10.49 -3.60 19.18
N TRP A 188 11.72 -3.14 19.33
CA TRP A 188 12.07 -1.71 19.41
C TRP A 188 12.15 -0.99 18.06
N ASN A 189 12.19 -1.70 16.93
CA ASN A 189 12.55 -1.11 15.64
C ASN A 189 11.41 -0.33 14.96
N PHE A 190 10.16 -0.65 15.30
CA PHE A 190 8.96 0.11 14.96
C PHE A 190 8.06 0.19 16.21
N PRO A 191 8.41 1.05 17.19
CA PRO A 191 7.81 1.02 18.52
C PRO A 191 6.36 1.52 18.54
N ALA A 192 5.89 2.25 17.51
CA ALA A 192 4.47 2.52 17.33
C ALA A 192 3.80 1.41 16.50
N ALA A 193 4.31 1.14 15.30
CA ALA A 193 3.57 0.32 14.34
C ALA A 193 3.43 -1.15 14.78
N MET A 194 4.40 -1.71 15.51
CA MET A 194 4.27 -3.09 16.01
C MET A 194 3.26 -3.22 17.14
N ILE A 195 3.01 -2.14 17.90
CA ILE A 195 1.97 -2.07 18.94
C ILE A 195 0.60 -2.03 18.26
N THR A 196 0.36 -1.06 17.37
CA THR A 196 -0.96 -0.84 16.77
C THR A 196 -1.38 -2.00 15.85
N ARG A 197 -0.43 -2.58 15.10
CA ARG A 197 -0.63 -3.76 14.24
C ARG A 197 -1.10 -5.00 15.00
N LYS A 198 -0.84 -5.08 16.32
CA LYS A 198 -1.28 -6.17 17.20
C LYS A 198 -2.51 -5.82 18.04
N ILE A 199 -2.60 -4.60 18.58
CA ILE A 199 -3.74 -4.14 19.38
C ILE A 199 -4.99 -3.97 18.50
N GLY A 200 -4.86 -3.34 17.33
CA GLY A 200 -5.95 -3.08 16.39
C GLY A 200 -6.83 -4.31 16.10
N PRO A 201 -6.28 -5.43 15.58
CA PRO A 201 -7.07 -6.62 15.29
C PRO A 201 -7.60 -7.29 16.56
N ALA A 202 -6.83 -7.30 17.66
CA ALA A 202 -7.26 -7.88 18.93
C ALA A 202 -8.53 -7.19 19.47
N LEU A 203 -8.54 -5.85 19.51
CA LEU A 203 -9.70 -5.08 19.94
C LEU A 203 -10.85 -5.15 18.93
N ALA A 204 -10.57 -5.14 17.62
CA ALA A 204 -11.58 -5.30 16.58
C ALA A 204 -12.34 -6.62 16.74
N ALA A 205 -11.62 -7.71 17.01
CA ALA A 205 -12.19 -9.03 17.33
C ALA A 205 -13.01 -9.06 18.62
N GLY A 206 -12.74 -8.17 19.58
CA GLY A 206 -13.35 -8.17 20.92
C GLY A 206 -12.51 -8.86 22.00
N CYS A 207 -11.21 -8.99 21.78
CA CYS A 207 -10.23 -9.48 22.77
C CYS A 207 -9.73 -8.32 23.65
N THR A 208 -9.14 -8.65 24.80
CA THR A 208 -8.37 -7.71 25.64
C THR A 208 -6.89 -8.05 25.56
N VAL A 209 -6.01 -7.10 25.89
CA VAL A 209 -4.56 -7.24 25.67
C VAL A 209 -3.72 -6.90 26.90
N VAL A 210 -2.63 -7.64 27.06
CA VAL A 210 -1.48 -7.30 27.92
C VAL A 210 -0.26 -7.21 27.02
N VAL A 211 0.37 -6.05 26.99
CA VAL A 211 1.48 -5.73 26.08
C VAL A 211 2.78 -5.59 26.86
N LYS A 212 3.80 -6.37 26.50
CA LYS A 212 5.19 -6.13 26.91
C LYS A 212 5.82 -5.19 25.90
N ALA A 213 5.96 -3.92 26.26
CA ALA A 213 6.64 -2.92 25.44
C ALA A 213 8.15 -3.25 25.30
N PRO A 214 8.80 -2.86 24.19
CA PRO A 214 10.26 -2.95 24.08
C PRO A 214 10.93 -2.12 25.19
N GLY A 215 11.99 -2.66 25.80
CA GLY A 215 12.69 -1.96 26.90
C GLY A 215 13.51 -0.79 26.39
N GLU A 216 13.97 -0.86 25.14
CA GLU A 216 14.73 0.20 24.49
C GLU A 216 13.87 1.40 24.06
N THR A 217 12.55 1.21 23.88
CA THR A 217 11.64 2.21 23.28
C THR A 217 10.21 2.18 23.87
N PRO A 218 10.05 2.32 25.20
CA PRO A 218 8.74 2.18 25.85
C PRO A 218 7.83 3.41 25.73
N PHE A 219 8.37 4.62 25.54
CA PHE A 219 7.59 5.85 25.68
C PHE A 219 6.59 6.05 24.54
N THR A 220 6.90 5.62 23.33
CA THR A 220 5.94 5.59 22.20
C THR A 220 4.76 4.67 22.50
N ALA A 221 5.00 3.51 23.12
CA ALA A 221 3.93 2.59 23.50
C ALA A 221 3.03 3.19 24.60
N LEU A 222 3.61 3.88 25.58
CA LEU A 222 2.86 4.55 26.65
C LEU A 222 2.08 5.78 26.14
N ALA A 223 2.63 6.53 25.16
CA ALA A 223 1.90 7.59 24.46
C ALA A 223 0.67 7.04 23.73
N LEU A 224 0.79 5.89 23.06
CA LEU A 224 -0.36 5.20 22.46
C LEU A 224 -1.39 4.78 23.52
N ALA A 225 -0.99 4.35 24.71
CA ALA A 225 -1.92 4.03 25.81
C ALA A 225 -2.65 5.25 26.38
N GLU A 226 -2.00 6.41 26.46
CA GLU A 226 -2.64 7.69 26.79
C GLU A 226 -3.72 8.05 25.76
N LEU A 227 -3.42 7.88 24.47
CA LEU A 227 -4.43 8.07 23.42
C LEU A 227 -5.55 7.02 23.47
N ALA A 228 -5.27 5.78 23.91
CA ALA A 228 -6.30 4.75 24.15
C ALA A 228 -7.26 5.17 25.27
N HIS A 229 -6.72 5.71 26.38
CA HIS A 229 -7.50 6.25 27.50
C HIS A 229 -8.43 7.37 27.01
N ARG A 230 -7.90 8.34 26.25
CA ARG A 230 -8.69 9.44 25.65
C ARG A 230 -9.71 8.98 24.62
N ALA A 231 -9.41 7.91 23.87
CA ALA A 231 -10.35 7.28 22.94
C ALA A 231 -11.56 6.63 23.66
N GLY A 232 -11.51 6.49 24.99
CA GLY A 232 -12.57 5.87 25.78
C GLY A 232 -12.51 4.34 25.76
N ILE A 233 -11.33 3.76 25.50
CA ILE A 233 -11.11 2.32 25.64
C ILE A 233 -11.37 1.92 27.11
N PRO A 234 -12.25 0.95 27.40
CA PRO A 234 -12.60 0.62 28.78
C PRO A 234 -11.40 0.14 29.60
N LYS A 235 -11.44 0.42 30.92
CA LYS A 235 -10.42 -0.02 31.89
C LYS A 235 -10.14 -1.51 31.75
N GLY A 236 -8.85 -1.87 31.70
CA GLY A 236 -8.38 -3.25 31.57
C GLY A 236 -8.43 -3.83 30.15
N VAL A 237 -9.05 -3.19 29.16
CA VAL A 237 -9.06 -3.71 27.77
C VAL A 237 -7.67 -3.64 27.13
N VAL A 238 -6.93 -2.57 27.42
CA VAL A 238 -5.51 -2.40 27.06
C VAL A 238 -4.70 -2.24 28.34
N ASN A 239 -3.61 -3.00 28.46
CA ASN A 239 -2.64 -2.89 29.53
C ASN A 239 -1.24 -2.96 28.92
N ILE A 240 -0.35 -2.06 29.28
CA ILE A 240 1.04 -2.02 28.81
C ILE A 240 1.98 -2.04 30.02
N VAL A 241 2.85 -3.04 30.05
CA VAL A 241 3.91 -3.21 31.05
C VAL A 241 5.29 -3.05 30.39
N THR A 242 6.23 -2.48 31.14
CA THR A 242 7.62 -2.29 30.73
C THR A 242 8.55 -3.16 31.56
N THR A 243 9.63 -3.65 30.94
CA THR A 243 10.71 -4.38 31.62
C THR A 243 11.91 -4.44 30.66
N LEU A 244 13.11 -4.33 31.24
CA LEU A 244 14.36 -4.66 30.59
C LEU A 244 14.92 -5.95 31.18
N ASP A 245 15.16 -6.00 32.49
CA ASP A 245 15.82 -7.12 33.17
C ASP A 245 14.89 -8.35 33.32
N ASN A 246 13.62 -8.16 33.69
CA ASN A 246 12.64 -9.25 33.81
C ASN A 246 12.05 -9.70 32.45
N THR A 247 12.61 -9.26 31.30
CA THR A 247 12.07 -9.57 29.95
C THR A 247 11.84 -11.06 29.72
N VAL A 248 12.75 -11.93 30.17
CA VAL A 248 12.61 -13.39 30.01
C VAL A 248 11.46 -13.93 30.85
N ALA A 249 11.40 -13.56 32.14
CA ALA A 249 10.36 -14.03 33.07
C ALA A 249 8.95 -13.56 32.65
N ILE A 250 8.83 -12.34 32.13
CA ILE A 250 7.55 -11.81 31.62
C ILE A 250 7.16 -12.48 30.29
N GLY A 251 8.12 -12.77 29.41
CA GLY A 251 7.87 -13.58 28.20
C GLY A 251 7.38 -14.99 28.52
N GLU A 252 7.99 -15.64 29.52
CA GLU A 252 7.57 -16.95 30.02
C GLU A 252 6.18 -16.90 30.67
N LEU A 253 5.89 -15.90 31.50
CA LEU A 253 4.56 -15.73 32.08
C LEU A 253 3.48 -15.57 31.00
N LEU A 254 3.68 -14.70 30.00
CA LEU A 254 2.70 -14.47 28.93
C LEU A 254 2.48 -15.74 28.07
N THR A 255 3.50 -16.58 27.91
CA THR A 255 3.43 -17.83 27.13
C THR A 255 2.98 -19.05 27.93
N THR A 256 2.96 -19.01 29.26
CA THR A 256 2.52 -20.14 30.11
C THR A 256 1.18 -19.88 30.81
N HIS A 257 0.92 -18.66 31.28
CA HIS A 257 -0.22 -18.35 32.15
C HIS A 257 -1.58 -18.73 31.52
N PRO A 258 -2.46 -19.50 32.19
CA PRO A 258 -3.62 -20.16 31.58
C PRO A 258 -4.69 -19.20 31.07
N THR A 259 -4.76 -17.97 31.61
CA THR A 259 -5.69 -16.92 31.17
C THR A 259 -5.36 -16.37 29.77
N ILE A 260 -4.08 -16.32 29.38
CA ILE A 260 -3.68 -15.90 28.04
C ILE A 260 -4.07 -16.98 27.04
N LYS A 261 -4.83 -16.63 26.00
CA LYS A 261 -5.34 -17.58 24.98
C LYS A 261 -4.65 -17.45 23.63
N LYS A 262 -4.01 -16.31 23.38
CA LYS A 262 -3.18 -16.06 22.20
C LYS A 262 -1.94 -15.26 22.60
N VAL A 263 -0.78 -15.58 22.03
CA VAL A 263 0.39 -14.70 22.04
C VAL A 263 0.68 -14.22 20.62
N SER A 264 1.01 -12.93 20.46
CA SER A 264 1.61 -12.42 19.22
C SER A 264 2.96 -11.80 19.54
N PHE A 265 3.99 -12.24 18.82
CA PHE A 265 5.37 -11.82 18.99
C PHE A 265 5.97 -11.35 17.66
N THR A 266 6.73 -10.26 17.71
CA THR A 266 7.64 -9.88 16.62
C THR A 266 9.05 -9.70 17.19
N GLY A 267 10.05 -10.30 16.55
CA GLY A 267 11.43 -10.26 17.04
C GLY A 267 12.32 -11.35 16.44
N SER A 268 13.35 -11.80 17.17
CA SER A 268 14.30 -12.77 16.62
C SER A 268 13.75 -14.20 16.57
N THR A 269 14.17 -14.97 15.56
CA THR A 269 13.74 -16.36 15.35
C THR A 269 14.03 -17.27 16.54
N GLY A 270 15.18 -17.11 17.19
CA GLY A 270 15.54 -17.89 18.38
C GLY A 270 14.58 -17.66 19.55
N VAL A 271 14.15 -16.41 19.79
CA VAL A 271 13.14 -16.09 20.81
C VAL A 271 11.76 -16.62 20.38
N GLY A 272 11.40 -16.52 19.10
CA GLY A 272 10.17 -17.09 18.56
C GLY A 272 10.03 -18.59 18.82
N LYS A 273 11.11 -19.36 18.57
CA LYS A 273 11.20 -20.80 18.87
C LYS A 273 11.03 -21.09 20.36
N LEU A 274 11.64 -20.29 21.24
CA LEU A 274 11.50 -20.42 22.70
C LEU A 274 10.07 -20.16 23.17
N LEU A 275 9.46 -19.04 22.75
CA LEU A 275 8.09 -18.66 23.09
C LEU A 275 7.06 -19.69 22.58
N MET A 276 7.32 -20.29 21.40
CA MET A 276 6.52 -21.39 20.87
C MET A 276 6.62 -22.65 21.74
N LYS A 277 7.84 -23.04 22.15
CA LYS A 277 8.06 -24.17 23.08
C LYS A 277 7.32 -23.96 24.40
N GLN A 278 7.42 -22.77 25.01
CA GLN A 278 6.71 -22.44 26.25
C GLN A 278 5.18 -22.48 26.07
N SER A 279 4.68 -21.94 24.96
CA SER A 279 3.23 -21.91 24.65
C SER A 279 2.59 -23.27 24.40
N SER A 280 3.40 -24.29 24.07
CA SER A 280 2.91 -25.66 23.86
C SER A 280 2.22 -26.25 25.10
N ALA A 281 2.67 -25.87 26.31
CA ALA A 281 2.12 -26.35 27.58
C ALA A 281 0.63 -26.02 27.79
N THR A 282 0.08 -25.04 27.06
CA THR A 282 -1.35 -24.70 27.11
C THR A 282 -1.99 -24.55 25.73
N LEU A 283 -1.31 -25.04 24.67
CA LEU A 283 -1.75 -24.99 23.27
C LEU A 283 -2.29 -23.60 22.84
N LYS A 284 -1.60 -22.53 23.23
CA LYS A 284 -2.01 -21.15 22.88
C LYS A 284 -1.97 -20.93 21.37
N LYS A 285 -2.87 -20.10 20.85
CA LYS A 285 -2.72 -19.57 19.49
C LYS A 285 -1.51 -18.66 19.41
N LEU A 286 -0.74 -18.74 18.33
CA LEU A 286 0.46 -17.94 18.12
C LEU A 286 0.38 -17.17 16.80
N SER A 287 0.86 -15.93 16.81
CA SER A 287 1.37 -15.27 15.59
C SER A 287 2.83 -14.92 15.86
N LEU A 288 3.72 -15.37 14.98
CA LEU A 288 5.15 -15.15 15.09
C LEU A 288 5.63 -14.46 13.82
N GLU A 289 6.22 -13.29 13.98
CA GLU A 289 6.78 -12.46 12.91
C GLU A 289 8.27 -12.32 13.20
N LEU A 290 9.08 -13.18 12.56
CA LEU A 290 10.46 -13.44 12.99
C LEU A 290 11.49 -12.82 12.02
N GLY A 291 12.74 -13.29 12.09
CA GLY A 291 13.83 -12.78 11.26
C GLY A 291 13.60 -13.02 9.75
N GLY A 292 14.19 -12.16 8.93
CA GLY A 292 14.22 -12.27 7.48
C GLY A 292 15.64 -12.39 6.94
N ASN A 293 15.80 -12.83 5.70
CA ASN A 293 17.06 -12.72 4.96
C ASN A 293 16.73 -12.34 3.51
N SER A 294 16.04 -11.20 3.37
CA SER A 294 15.28 -10.86 2.17
C SER A 294 16.19 -10.73 0.94
N PRO A 295 15.96 -11.54 -0.12
CA PRO A 295 16.61 -11.34 -1.41
C PRO A 295 16.00 -10.13 -2.12
N PHE A 296 16.84 -9.35 -2.80
CA PHE A 296 16.45 -8.28 -3.71
C PHE A 296 17.11 -8.55 -5.06
N ILE A 297 16.34 -8.88 -6.09
CA ILE A 297 16.86 -9.41 -7.37
C ILE A 297 16.65 -8.37 -8.48
N VAL A 298 17.68 -8.09 -9.27
CA VAL A 298 17.59 -7.19 -10.43
C VAL A 298 18.04 -7.94 -11.69
N PHE A 299 17.11 -8.16 -12.60
CA PHE A 299 17.35 -8.79 -13.89
C PHE A 299 17.79 -7.76 -14.94
N ASP A 300 18.45 -8.20 -16.02
CA ASP A 300 18.99 -7.33 -17.07
C ASP A 300 17.93 -6.45 -17.76
N ASP A 301 16.66 -6.88 -17.75
CA ASP A 301 15.53 -6.18 -18.34
C ASP A 301 14.82 -5.20 -17.38
N ALA A 302 15.32 -5.06 -16.14
CA ALA A 302 14.79 -4.15 -15.15
C ALA A 302 14.86 -2.68 -15.60
N ASP A 303 13.93 -1.88 -15.07
CA ASP A 303 14.17 -0.44 -15.01
C ASP A 303 15.28 -0.16 -13.99
N LEU A 304 16.49 0.15 -14.47
CA LEU A 304 17.68 0.24 -13.64
C LEU A 304 17.58 1.35 -12.58
N ASP A 305 16.99 2.49 -12.92
CA ASP A 305 16.84 3.61 -11.99
C ASP A 305 15.76 3.33 -10.94
N ALA A 306 14.65 2.69 -11.33
CA ALA A 306 13.65 2.21 -10.37
C ALA A 306 14.21 1.10 -9.46
N ALA A 307 15.04 0.18 -9.99
CA ALA A 307 15.68 -0.88 -9.22
C ALA A 307 16.67 -0.33 -8.20
N VAL A 308 17.49 0.66 -8.57
CA VAL A 308 18.38 1.36 -7.63
C VAL A 308 17.57 2.07 -6.55
N ALA A 309 16.51 2.81 -6.91
CA ALA A 309 15.65 3.47 -5.92
C ALA A 309 14.97 2.48 -4.96
N GLY A 310 14.48 1.34 -5.48
CA GLY A 310 13.91 0.25 -4.69
C GLY A 310 14.93 -0.42 -3.76
N ALA A 311 16.16 -0.65 -4.23
CA ALA A 311 17.24 -1.24 -3.44
C ALA A 311 17.65 -0.30 -2.30
N ILE A 312 17.80 0.99 -2.58
CA ILE A 312 18.10 2.03 -1.60
C ILE A 312 17.04 2.05 -0.49
N THR A 313 15.75 2.11 -0.89
CA THR A 313 14.62 2.24 0.03
C THR A 313 14.42 0.98 0.89
N SER A 314 14.60 -0.21 0.29
CA SER A 314 14.48 -1.48 1.03
C SER A 314 15.70 -1.76 1.92
N LYS A 315 16.91 -1.32 1.54
CA LYS A 315 18.14 -1.57 2.31
C LYS A 315 18.35 -0.61 3.46
N PHE A 316 18.26 0.71 3.23
CA PHE A 316 18.83 1.68 4.16
C PHE A 316 17.80 2.40 5.05
N ARG A 317 16.49 2.34 4.72
CA ARG A 317 15.42 2.88 5.57
C ARG A 317 15.56 2.44 7.02
N SER A 318 15.41 3.38 7.97
CA SER A 318 15.66 3.19 9.41
C SER A 318 17.03 2.55 9.72
N SER A 319 18.06 2.97 8.96
CA SER A 319 19.44 2.46 9.00
C SER A 319 19.54 0.94 8.81
N GLY A 320 18.63 0.33 8.05
CA GLY A 320 18.61 -1.10 7.76
C GLY A 320 18.09 -2.01 8.88
N GLN A 321 17.45 -1.43 9.90
CA GLN A 321 16.92 -2.14 11.08
C GLN A 321 15.45 -2.56 10.90
N THR A 322 15.09 -3.12 9.74
CA THR A 322 13.71 -3.60 9.48
C THR A 322 13.75 -5.07 9.03
N CYS A 323 12.84 -5.90 9.52
CA CYS A 323 12.81 -7.34 9.19
C CYS A 323 12.57 -7.64 7.70
N VAL A 324 11.97 -6.68 6.97
CA VAL A 324 11.79 -6.76 5.51
C VAL A 324 12.92 -6.09 4.74
N CYS A 325 13.98 -5.62 5.40
CA CYS A 325 15.10 -5.00 4.68
C CYS A 325 15.73 -6.00 3.71
N ALA A 326 16.16 -5.50 2.54
CA ALA A 326 17.05 -6.25 1.67
C ALA A 326 18.32 -6.60 2.47
N ASN A 327 18.66 -7.89 2.53
CA ASN A 327 19.90 -8.36 3.15
C ASN A 327 20.90 -8.83 2.08
N ARG A 328 20.38 -9.42 1.00
CA ARG A 328 21.16 -9.94 -0.14
C ARG A 328 20.65 -9.31 -1.43
N ILE A 329 21.45 -8.46 -2.06
CA ILE A 329 21.07 -7.78 -3.31
C ILE A 329 21.74 -8.52 -4.47
N TYR A 330 20.95 -9.28 -5.22
CA TYR A 330 21.38 -10.03 -6.40
C TYR A 330 21.17 -9.18 -7.65
N VAL A 331 22.19 -9.05 -8.50
CA VAL A 331 22.14 -8.26 -9.73
C VAL A 331 22.72 -9.06 -10.87
N GLN A 332 22.02 -9.11 -12.01
CA GLN A 332 22.43 -9.92 -13.15
C GLN A 332 23.70 -9.36 -13.82
N GLU A 333 24.58 -10.24 -14.30
CA GLU A 333 25.90 -9.87 -14.82
C GLU A 333 25.87 -8.83 -15.95
N GLY A 334 24.83 -8.82 -16.80
CA GLY A 334 24.72 -7.87 -17.93
C GLY A 334 24.56 -6.41 -17.49
N ILE A 335 24.01 -6.15 -16.31
CA ILE A 335 23.80 -4.81 -15.74
C ILE A 335 24.60 -4.53 -14.45
N TYR A 336 25.40 -5.50 -13.96
CA TYR A 336 26.05 -5.44 -12.64
C TYR A 336 26.84 -4.15 -12.40
N GLU A 337 27.77 -3.80 -13.29
CA GLU A 337 28.61 -2.59 -13.14
C GLU A 337 27.80 -1.28 -13.20
N ALA A 338 26.76 -1.23 -14.05
CA ALA A 338 25.89 -0.07 -14.17
C ALA A 338 25.04 0.14 -12.91
N PHE A 339 24.52 -0.95 -12.32
CA PHE A 339 23.83 -0.92 -11.03
C PHE A 339 24.76 -0.51 -9.90
N VAL A 340 25.92 -1.16 -9.77
CA VAL A 340 26.92 -0.88 -8.72
C VAL A 340 27.30 0.61 -8.73
N THR A 341 27.57 1.17 -9.91
CA THR A 341 27.93 2.59 -10.06
C THR A 341 26.81 3.51 -9.57
N LYS A 342 25.60 3.40 -10.13
CA LYS A 342 24.44 4.24 -9.75
C LYS A 342 24.06 4.08 -8.27
N PHE A 343 24.12 2.86 -7.74
CA PHE A 343 23.82 2.58 -6.34
C PHE A 343 24.85 3.23 -5.39
N VAL A 344 26.14 3.12 -5.71
CA VAL A 344 27.22 3.76 -4.94
C VAL A 344 27.13 5.28 -4.98
N GLU A 345 26.81 5.88 -6.13
CA GLU A 345 26.57 7.33 -6.25
C GLU A 345 25.43 7.77 -5.33
N LYS A 346 24.30 7.05 -5.34
CA LYS A 346 23.15 7.36 -4.46
C LYS A 346 23.47 7.19 -2.98
N VAL A 347 24.23 6.17 -2.58
CA VAL A 347 24.62 6.01 -1.15
C VAL A 347 25.53 7.14 -0.67
N LYS A 348 26.38 7.71 -1.55
CA LYS A 348 27.26 8.85 -1.22
C LYS A 348 26.52 10.17 -1.00
N GLU A 349 25.28 10.31 -1.46
CA GLU A 349 24.45 11.51 -1.22
C GLU A 349 23.90 11.58 0.21
N PHE A 350 23.94 10.47 0.96
CA PHE A 350 23.31 10.36 2.27
C PHE A 350 24.15 10.90 3.43
N LYS A 351 23.44 11.40 4.43
CA LYS A 351 23.96 11.97 5.67
C LYS A 351 23.54 11.11 6.86
N VAL A 352 24.53 10.61 7.60
CA VAL A 352 24.37 9.91 8.87
C VAL A 352 24.50 10.93 10.01
N GLY A 353 23.58 10.93 10.97
CA GLY A 353 23.61 11.88 12.09
C GLY A 353 22.44 11.73 13.05
N ASN A 354 22.33 12.62 14.05
CA ASN A 354 21.20 12.64 14.97
C ASN A 354 19.88 12.88 14.21
N GLY A 355 18.84 12.11 14.54
CA GLY A 355 17.57 12.09 13.81
C GLY A 355 16.75 13.39 13.84
N PHE A 356 17.06 14.31 14.77
CA PHE A 356 16.49 15.67 14.82
C PHE A 356 17.26 16.71 14.00
N THR A 357 18.45 16.37 13.47
CA THR A 357 19.25 17.32 12.68
C THR A 357 18.67 17.43 11.26
N GLU A 358 18.45 18.65 10.78
CA GLU A 358 17.90 18.90 9.45
C GLU A 358 18.79 18.31 8.35
N GLY A 359 18.17 17.59 7.41
CA GLY A 359 18.88 16.90 6.33
C GLY A 359 19.58 15.61 6.73
N THR A 360 19.50 15.15 7.99
CA THR A 360 19.86 13.77 8.36
C THR A 360 18.96 12.80 7.59
N THR A 361 19.59 11.84 6.91
CA THR A 361 18.89 10.78 6.16
C THR A 361 18.89 9.45 6.89
N HIS A 362 19.86 9.23 7.79
CA HIS A 362 20.06 7.95 8.48
C HIS A 362 20.51 8.19 9.93
N GLY A 363 19.85 7.51 10.87
CA GLY A 363 20.10 7.62 12.30
C GLY A 363 21.13 6.59 12.82
N PRO A 364 21.38 6.56 14.14
CA PRO A 364 22.18 5.54 14.78
C PRO A 364 21.51 4.15 14.69
N LEU A 365 22.28 3.13 15.05
CA LEU A 365 21.72 1.84 15.46
C LEU A 365 21.21 1.92 16.90
N ILE A 366 20.30 1.03 17.30
CA ILE A 366 19.67 1.11 18.62
C ILE A 366 20.66 0.93 19.80
N HIS A 367 21.72 0.14 19.61
CA HIS A 367 22.68 -0.19 20.68
C HIS A 367 23.99 -0.80 20.15
N GLY A 368 25.05 -0.77 20.97
CA GLY A 368 26.39 -1.25 20.61
C GLY A 368 26.48 -2.71 20.13
N ARG A 369 25.58 -3.61 20.56
CA ARG A 369 25.55 -5.00 20.03
C ARG A 369 25.24 -5.05 18.53
N ALA A 370 24.43 -4.11 18.03
CA ALA A 370 24.11 -4.01 16.61
C ALA A 370 25.33 -3.49 15.82
N ILE A 371 26.07 -2.52 16.38
CA ILE A 371 27.34 -2.04 15.83
C ILE A 371 28.36 -3.19 15.72
N SER A 372 28.51 -4.01 16.76
CA SER A 372 29.40 -5.16 16.74
C SER A 372 29.01 -6.20 15.68
N LYS A 373 27.71 -6.48 15.49
CA LYS A 373 27.25 -7.42 14.45
C LYS A 373 27.52 -6.89 13.04
N VAL A 374 27.18 -5.62 12.80
CA VAL A 374 27.40 -4.92 11.53
C VAL A 374 28.88 -4.91 11.15
N ASP A 375 29.76 -4.55 12.09
CA ASP A 375 31.21 -4.58 11.89
C ASP A 375 31.71 -6.00 11.58
N ALA A 376 31.30 -7.01 12.36
CA ALA A 376 31.70 -8.40 12.12
C ALA A 376 31.30 -8.91 10.72
N HIS A 377 30.10 -8.56 10.24
CA HIS A 377 29.63 -8.90 8.88
C HIS A 377 30.49 -8.24 7.78
N VAL A 378 30.91 -6.98 7.98
CA VAL A 378 31.80 -6.27 7.05
C VAL A 378 33.20 -6.91 7.05
N GLN A 379 33.77 -7.17 8.22
CA GLN A 379 35.11 -7.77 8.32
C GLN A 379 35.15 -9.19 7.73
N ASP A 380 34.11 -10.02 7.94
CA ASP A 380 34.02 -11.36 7.35
C ASP A 380 34.00 -11.31 5.81
N ALA A 381 33.15 -10.45 5.24
CA ALA A 381 33.03 -10.29 3.79
C ALA A 381 34.36 -9.81 3.17
N VAL A 382 34.99 -8.78 3.75
CA VAL A 382 36.29 -8.25 3.27
C VAL A 382 37.41 -9.29 3.41
N LYS A 383 37.48 -10.01 4.54
CA LYS A 383 38.44 -11.12 4.75
C LYS A 383 38.27 -12.24 3.71
N LYS A 384 37.03 -12.49 3.27
CA LYS A 384 36.70 -13.45 2.21
C LYS A 384 36.81 -12.86 0.80
N GLY A 385 37.26 -11.61 0.64
CA GLY A 385 37.57 -11.00 -0.66
C GLY A 385 36.45 -10.18 -1.31
N ALA A 386 35.37 -9.84 -0.59
CA ALA A 386 34.46 -8.79 -1.04
C ALA A 386 35.17 -7.43 -1.06
N LYS A 387 34.82 -6.55 -2.00
CA LYS A 387 35.43 -5.22 -2.10
C LYS A 387 34.52 -4.17 -1.46
N LEU A 388 35.09 -3.39 -0.55
CA LEU A 388 34.46 -2.25 0.09
C LEU A 388 34.48 -1.02 -0.84
N LEU A 389 33.30 -0.51 -1.20
CA LEU A 389 33.14 0.64 -2.12
C LEU A 389 32.81 1.95 -1.40
N VAL A 390 32.05 1.85 -0.31
CA VAL A 390 31.60 2.97 0.53
C VAL A 390 31.52 2.47 1.97
N GLY A 391 31.88 3.30 2.93
CA GLY A 391 31.63 3.08 4.34
C GLY A 391 32.55 2.04 4.98
N GLY A 392 31.97 1.15 5.79
CA GLY A 392 32.65 0.04 6.46
C GLY A 392 33.24 0.36 7.84
N GLN A 393 33.02 1.57 8.37
CA GLN A 393 33.57 2.00 9.66
C GLN A 393 32.52 2.51 10.66
N LYS A 394 32.86 2.37 11.94
CA LYS A 394 32.14 3.00 13.07
C LYS A 394 32.39 4.51 13.05
N LEU A 395 31.44 5.30 13.57
CA LEU A 395 31.52 6.76 13.60
C LEU A 395 31.50 7.29 15.06
N PRO A 396 32.53 6.97 15.88
CA PRO A 396 32.55 7.35 17.30
C PRO A 396 32.51 8.87 17.51
N ASP A 397 33.03 9.65 16.57
CA ASP A 397 33.02 11.12 16.61
C ASP A 397 31.61 11.72 16.43
N VAL A 398 30.68 10.96 15.86
CA VAL A 398 29.25 11.33 15.73
C VAL A 398 28.46 10.85 16.95
N GLY A 399 28.82 9.68 17.50
CA GLY A 399 28.24 9.10 18.72
C GLY A 399 28.46 7.59 18.81
N PRO A 400 28.13 6.96 19.96
CA PRO A 400 28.52 5.58 20.27
C PRO A 400 27.87 4.52 19.38
N ASN A 401 26.67 4.79 18.83
CA ASN A 401 25.91 3.84 18.03
C ASN A 401 25.83 4.20 16.53
N PHE A 402 26.77 4.99 15.99
CA PHE A 402 26.78 5.32 14.56
C PHE A 402 27.72 4.43 13.74
N PHE A 403 27.28 4.05 12.54
CA PHE A 403 28.03 3.28 11.56
C PHE A 403 27.83 3.89 10.17
N GLN A 404 28.86 3.85 9.32
CA GLN A 404 28.76 4.35 7.95
C GLN A 404 27.83 3.48 7.10
N LEU A 405 27.07 4.10 6.20
CA LEU A 405 26.35 3.36 5.17
C LEU A 405 27.36 2.63 4.27
N THR A 406 27.23 1.32 4.19
CA THR A 406 28.28 0.44 3.68
C THR A 406 27.83 -0.29 2.43
N VAL A 407 28.68 -0.30 1.40
CA VAL A 407 28.44 -1.04 0.15
C VAL A 407 29.62 -1.97 -0.13
N LEU A 408 29.32 -3.26 -0.24
CA LEU A 408 30.24 -4.34 -0.57
C LEU A 408 29.85 -4.96 -1.92
N ARG A 409 30.80 -5.09 -2.83
CA ARG A 409 30.63 -5.79 -4.12
C ARG A 409 31.40 -7.10 -4.17
N ASP A 410 31.12 -7.88 -5.21
CA ASP A 410 31.71 -9.20 -5.46
C ASP A 410 31.43 -10.19 -4.31
N MET A 411 30.23 -10.08 -3.71
CA MET A 411 29.78 -10.92 -2.61
C MET A 411 29.53 -12.36 -3.04
N ARG A 412 29.74 -13.31 -2.11
CA ARG A 412 29.57 -14.75 -2.35
C ARG A 412 28.82 -15.46 -1.21
N ALA A 413 28.31 -16.65 -1.49
CA ALA A 413 27.51 -17.45 -0.57
C ALA A 413 28.26 -17.93 0.70
N ASP A 414 29.60 -17.93 0.70
CA ASP A 414 30.42 -18.31 1.87
C ASP A 414 30.59 -17.17 2.91
N MET A 415 30.08 -15.97 2.62
CA MET A 415 30.17 -14.79 3.51
C MET A 415 28.97 -14.72 4.46
N ALA A 416 29.18 -14.29 5.71
CA ALA A 416 28.15 -14.31 6.76
C ALA A 416 26.84 -13.61 6.38
N ILE A 417 26.91 -12.50 5.62
CA ILE A 417 25.74 -11.76 5.11
C ILE A 417 24.81 -12.64 4.23
N ALA A 418 25.33 -13.70 3.61
CA ALA A 418 24.52 -14.61 2.80
C ALA A 418 23.60 -15.50 3.64
N SER A 419 24.02 -15.91 4.84
CA SER A 419 23.22 -16.74 5.75
C SER A 419 22.51 -15.95 6.84
N GLU A 420 23.11 -14.86 7.33
CA GLU A 420 22.68 -14.11 8.50
C GLU A 420 22.10 -12.72 8.18
N GLU A 421 21.00 -12.40 8.84
CA GLU A 421 20.42 -11.04 8.82
C GLU A 421 21.39 -10.03 9.48
N THR A 422 21.81 -9.02 8.72
CA THR A 422 22.77 -8.01 9.21
C THR A 422 22.12 -7.00 10.16
N PHE A 423 20.83 -6.71 9.95
CA PHE A 423 20.02 -5.74 10.71
C PHE A 423 20.69 -4.36 10.89
N GLY A 424 21.27 -3.85 9.81
CA GLY A 424 22.02 -2.60 9.77
C GLY A 424 22.37 -2.16 8.33
N PRO A 425 23.10 -1.04 8.17
CA PRO A 425 23.23 -0.31 6.91
C PRO A 425 24.36 -0.88 6.04
N VAL A 426 24.31 -2.18 5.75
CA VAL A 426 25.27 -2.87 4.89
C VAL A 426 24.55 -3.48 3.69
N ALA A 427 24.95 -3.06 2.49
CA ALA A 427 24.50 -3.59 1.21
C ALA A 427 25.55 -4.55 0.64
N GLY A 428 25.24 -5.85 0.62
CA GLY A 428 26.04 -6.85 -0.10
C GLY A 428 25.47 -7.07 -1.51
N LEU A 429 26.28 -6.80 -2.53
CA LEU A 429 25.93 -6.94 -3.95
C LEU A 429 26.51 -8.24 -4.53
N PHE A 430 25.64 -9.19 -4.88
CA PHE A 430 25.95 -10.52 -5.38
C PHE A 430 25.68 -10.58 -6.91
N PRO A 431 26.67 -10.92 -7.76
CA PRO A 431 26.40 -11.17 -9.18
C PRO A 431 25.65 -12.50 -9.36
N PHE A 432 24.84 -12.61 -10.42
CA PHE A 432 24.26 -13.88 -10.88
C PHE A 432 24.10 -13.90 -12.41
N LYS A 433 23.98 -15.09 -13.00
CA LYS A 433 23.88 -15.28 -14.45
C LYS A 433 22.47 -15.62 -14.92
N THR A 434 21.78 -16.51 -14.20
CA THR A 434 20.51 -17.09 -14.67
C THR A 434 19.36 -16.98 -13.67
N GLU A 435 18.13 -16.99 -14.19
CA GLU A 435 16.89 -16.98 -13.41
C GLU A 435 16.82 -18.17 -12.44
N ALA A 436 17.22 -19.37 -12.89
CA ALA A 436 17.23 -20.58 -12.04
C ALA A 436 18.27 -20.50 -10.90
N GLU A 437 19.47 -20.01 -11.20
CA GLU A 437 20.54 -19.82 -10.21
C GLU A 437 20.11 -18.83 -9.12
N VAL A 438 19.56 -17.67 -9.48
CA VAL A 438 19.18 -16.65 -8.48
C VAL A 438 17.99 -17.08 -7.63
N ILE A 439 17.04 -17.84 -8.18
CA ILE A 439 15.96 -18.47 -7.40
C ILE A 439 16.55 -19.46 -6.38
N GLN A 440 17.48 -20.33 -6.79
CA GLN A 440 18.15 -21.27 -5.88
C GLN A 440 18.92 -20.54 -4.77
N LEU A 441 19.68 -19.50 -5.11
CA LEU A 441 20.40 -18.68 -4.13
C LEU A 441 19.44 -17.94 -3.18
N ALA A 442 18.35 -17.37 -3.70
CA ALA A 442 17.34 -16.67 -2.91
C ALA A 442 16.65 -17.60 -1.90
N ASN A 443 16.23 -18.78 -2.33
CA ASN A 443 15.52 -19.76 -1.51
C ASN A 443 16.42 -20.55 -0.55
N ASN A 444 17.75 -20.55 -0.76
CA ASN A 444 18.73 -21.13 0.15
C ASN A 444 18.90 -20.29 1.44
N SER A 445 17.85 -20.29 2.26
CA SER A 445 17.77 -19.67 3.57
C SER A 445 16.73 -20.39 4.43
N GLU A 446 16.94 -20.50 5.73
CA GLU A 446 15.97 -21.09 6.67
C GLU A 446 14.73 -20.19 6.85
N VAL A 447 14.86 -18.89 6.56
CA VAL A 447 13.84 -17.85 6.71
C VAL A 447 13.24 -17.44 5.36
N GLY A 448 11.99 -16.94 5.38
CA GLY A 448 11.20 -16.59 4.20
C GLY A 448 10.18 -15.49 4.48
N LEU A 449 10.62 -14.30 4.90
CA LEU A 449 9.72 -13.20 5.26
C LEU A 449 9.28 -12.38 4.04
N ALA A 450 10.22 -11.64 3.45
CA ALA A 450 10.01 -10.80 2.27
C ALA A 450 11.03 -11.12 1.18
N GLY A 451 10.66 -10.88 -0.07
CA GLY A 451 11.56 -10.88 -1.22
C GLY A 451 11.16 -9.77 -2.19
N TYR A 452 12.12 -9.32 -2.99
CA TYR A 452 11.93 -8.26 -3.96
C TYR A 452 12.56 -8.66 -5.29
N PHE A 453 11.93 -8.32 -6.40
CA PHE A 453 12.59 -8.40 -7.70
C PHE A 453 12.12 -7.35 -8.71
N PHE A 454 13.00 -7.03 -9.65
CA PHE A 454 12.79 -6.04 -10.70
C PHE A 454 13.01 -6.67 -12.08
N SER A 455 12.00 -6.57 -12.94
CA SER A 455 11.95 -7.10 -14.31
C SER A 455 10.74 -6.50 -15.06
N ARG A 456 10.82 -6.37 -16.38
CA ARG A 456 9.75 -5.91 -17.26
C ARG A 456 9.09 -7.07 -18.05
N ASP A 457 9.74 -8.23 -18.13
CA ASP A 457 9.20 -9.49 -18.64
C ASP A 457 8.09 -10.01 -17.71
N LEU A 458 6.84 -9.99 -18.20
CA LEU A 458 5.67 -10.44 -17.46
C LEU A 458 5.70 -11.95 -17.18
N GLU A 459 6.28 -12.77 -18.06
CA GLU A 459 6.40 -14.21 -17.83
C GLU A 459 7.41 -14.50 -16.71
N ARG A 460 8.55 -13.79 -16.71
CA ARG A 460 9.52 -13.84 -15.59
C ARG A 460 8.88 -13.38 -14.30
N VAL A 461 8.07 -12.31 -14.33
CA VAL A 461 7.34 -11.84 -13.15
C VAL A 461 6.50 -12.95 -12.53
N HIS A 462 5.79 -13.74 -13.35
CA HIS A 462 5.03 -14.89 -12.83
C HIS A 462 5.95 -16.01 -12.33
N ARG A 463 6.93 -16.47 -13.11
CA ARG A 463 7.84 -17.57 -12.73
C ARG A 463 8.60 -17.28 -11.44
N VAL A 464 9.17 -16.09 -11.30
CA VAL A 464 9.95 -15.68 -10.12
C VAL A 464 9.04 -15.47 -8.91
N ALA A 465 7.87 -14.84 -9.08
CA ALA A 465 6.94 -14.65 -7.96
C ALA A 465 6.36 -15.96 -7.42
N GLU A 466 6.12 -16.96 -8.27
CA GLU A 466 5.63 -18.28 -7.84
C GLU A 466 6.75 -19.16 -7.25
N ALA A 467 8.01 -18.96 -7.66
CA ALA A 467 9.14 -19.77 -7.22
C ALA A 467 9.85 -19.26 -5.95
N LEU A 468 9.70 -17.99 -5.56
CA LEU A 468 10.34 -17.46 -4.35
C LEU A 468 9.65 -17.93 -3.07
N GLU A 469 10.39 -18.60 -2.18
CA GLU A 469 9.89 -19.16 -0.92
C GLU A 469 9.80 -18.10 0.21
N VAL A 470 9.06 -17.02 -0.04
CA VAL A 470 8.87 -15.90 0.90
C VAL A 470 7.39 -15.59 1.10
N GLY A 471 7.02 -15.10 2.29
CA GLY A 471 5.62 -14.79 2.60
C GLY A 471 5.06 -13.53 1.93
N MET A 472 5.93 -12.63 1.46
CA MET A 472 5.57 -11.38 0.79
C MET A 472 6.56 -11.04 -0.34
N ILE A 473 6.05 -10.57 -1.48
CA ILE A 473 6.87 -10.28 -2.68
C ILE A 473 6.63 -8.86 -3.18
N GLY A 474 7.70 -8.09 -3.37
CA GLY A 474 7.68 -6.79 -4.05
C GLY A 474 8.16 -6.91 -5.50
N VAL A 475 7.26 -6.67 -6.45
CA VAL A 475 7.58 -6.64 -7.89
C VAL A 475 7.74 -5.19 -8.34
N ASN A 476 8.92 -4.83 -8.85
CA ASN A 476 9.25 -3.46 -9.29
C ASN A 476 9.02 -2.37 -8.21
N THR A 477 9.09 -2.74 -6.92
CA THR A 477 8.97 -1.83 -5.77
C THR A 477 9.90 -2.25 -4.63
N GLY A 478 10.45 -1.29 -3.90
CA GLY A 478 11.17 -1.51 -2.63
C GLY A 478 10.30 -1.40 -1.37
N ILE A 479 9.00 -1.09 -1.52
CA ILE A 479 8.04 -0.95 -0.41
C ILE A 479 6.83 -1.85 -0.68
N ILE A 480 6.47 -2.66 0.33
CA ILE A 480 5.34 -3.59 0.32
C ILE A 480 4.49 -3.52 1.62
N SER A 481 4.77 -2.56 2.49
CA SER A 481 4.15 -2.44 3.82
C SER A 481 2.86 -1.63 3.72
N ASP A 482 1.72 -2.29 3.91
CA ASP A 482 0.38 -1.71 3.82
C ASP A 482 -0.55 -2.39 4.85
N PRO A 483 -1.34 -1.66 5.67
CA PRO A 483 -2.29 -2.25 6.61
C PRO A 483 -3.35 -3.14 5.97
N ALA A 484 -3.66 -2.97 4.67
CA ALA A 484 -4.60 -3.78 3.92
C ALA A 484 -3.99 -5.10 3.38
N ALA A 485 -2.67 -5.23 3.36
CA ALA A 485 -1.96 -6.40 2.87
C ALA A 485 -1.67 -7.42 4.00
N PRO A 486 -1.68 -8.75 3.73
CA PRO A 486 -1.30 -9.76 4.71
C PRO A 486 0.22 -9.74 4.90
N PHE A 487 0.67 -9.10 5.98
CA PHE A 487 2.06 -9.14 6.38
C PHE A 487 2.36 -10.46 7.10
N GLY A 488 3.41 -11.17 6.72
CA GLY A 488 3.95 -12.29 7.49
C GLY A 488 4.72 -13.31 6.69
N GLY A 489 5.51 -14.14 7.38
CA GLY A 489 6.49 -15.02 6.77
C GLY A 489 6.02 -16.43 6.43
N VAL A 490 6.93 -17.19 5.83
CA VAL A 490 6.92 -18.65 5.75
C VAL A 490 8.25 -19.19 6.30
N LYS A 491 8.43 -20.52 6.34
CA LYS A 491 9.63 -21.19 6.86
C LYS A 491 9.89 -20.72 8.31
N GLU A 492 11.12 -20.43 8.69
CA GLU A 492 11.44 -19.94 10.03
C GLU A 492 11.14 -18.46 10.28
N SER A 493 10.62 -17.71 9.30
CA SER A 493 10.13 -16.34 9.53
C SER A 493 8.80 -16.29 10.30
N GLY A 494 8.23 -17.45 10.62
CA GLY A 494 7.07 -17.59 11.51
C GLY A 494 5.77 -17.87 10.77
N PHE A 495 4.65 -17.59 11.43
CA PHE A 495 3.32 -17.99 10.98
C PHE A 495 2.21 -17.15 11.62
N GLY A 496 1.00 -17.23 11.05
CA GLY A 496 -0.03 -16.21 11.18
C GLY A 496 0.15 -15.10 10.14
N ARG A 497 -0.74 -14.11 10.10
CA ARG A 497 -0.60 -12.89 9.30
C ARG A 497 -1.10 -11.70 10.09
N GLU A 498 -0.43 -10.56 9.95
CA GLU A 498 -0.83 -9.28 10.54
C GLU A 498 -1.23 -8.30 9.42
N GLY A 499 -2.13 -7.35 9.71
CA GLY A 499 -2.80 -6.56 8.65
C GLY A 499 -3.83 -7.37 7.84
N SER A 500 -4.49 -6.70 6.90
CA SER A 500 -5.55 -7.20 6.00
C SER A 500 -6.79 -7.77 6.72
N LYS A 501 -7.71 -8.37 5.94
CA LYS A 501 -8.78 -9.23 6.44
C LYS A 501 -8.28 -10.52 7.12
N TYR A 502 -7.04 -10.95 6.82
CA TYR A 502 -6.50 -12.23 7.27
C TYR A 502 -6.07 -12.21 8.75
N ALA A 503 -5.70 -11.07 9.33
CA ALA A 503 -5.35 -10.97 10.75
C ALA A 503 -6.49 -11.38 11.72
N ASN A 504 -7.74 -11.28 11.28
CA ASN A 504 -8.91 -11.71 12.05
C ASN A 504 -9.22 -13.22 11.91
N LEU A 505 -8.46 -13.99 11.13
CA LEU A 505 -8.71 -15.43 10.94
C LEU A 505 -8.13 -16.32 12.04
N ASP A 506 -7.28 -15.77 12.90
CA ASP A 506 -6.86 -16.45 14.14
C ASP A 506 -7.97 -16.50 15.20
N ILE A 507 -9.13 -15.91 14.95
CA ILE A 507 -10.32 -16.02 15.80
C ILE A 507 -10.91 -17.44 15.66
N PRO A 508 -11.15 -18.20 16.74
CA PRO A 508 -11.69 -19.56 16.66
C PRO A 508 -13.09 -19.59 16.04
N LEU A 509 -13.28 -20.46 15.04
CA LEU A 509 -14.57 -20.82 14.49
C LEU A 509 -15.31 -21.76 15.44
N ARG A 510 -16.47 -21.34 15.95
CA ARG A 510 -17.43 -22.24 16.58
C ARG A 510 -18.46 -22.70 15.55
N ARG A 511 -18.43 -23.99 15.22
CA ARG A 511 -19.53 -24.67 14.53
C ARG A 511 -20.65 -24.91 15.55
N ARG A 512 -21.89 -24.56 15.21
CA ARG A 512 -23.08 -25.08 15.91
C ARG A 512 -23.91 -25.88 14.92
N HIS A 513 -24.48 -26.96 15.40
CA HIS A 513 -25.39 -27.82 14.65
C HIS A 513 -26.75 -27.72 15.32
N LEU A 514 -27.78 -27.27 14.59
CA LEU A 514 -29.16 -27.46 15.02
C LEU A 514 -29.77 -28.61 14.22
N SER A 515 -30.12 -29.65 14.96
CA SER A 515 -30.92 -30.79 14.52
C SER A 515 -32.25 -30.77 15.29
N GLY A 516 -33.38 -30.89 14.58
CA GLY A 516 -34.68 -31.05 15.23
C GLY A 516 -35.33 -29.77 15.76
N LEU A 517 -35.67 -28.82 14.88
CA LEU A 517 -36.80 -27.93 15.10
C LEU A 517 -38.09 -28.59 14.58
N SER A 518 -38.44 -29.74 15.17
CA SER A 518 -39.78 -30.30 15.08
C SER A 518 -40.66 -29.53 16.07
N SER A 519 -41.50 -28.62 15.58
CA SER A 519 -42.42 -27.86 16.43
C SER A 519 -43.31 -28.77 17.27
N PRO A 520 -43.34 -28.63 18.60
CA PRO A 520 -44.51 -29.01 19.36
C PRO A 520 -45.60 -27.95 19.16
N THR A 521 -46.79 -28.40 18.75
CA THR A 521 -48.09 -27.74 18.98
C THR A 521 -48.21 -26.24 18.64
N PHE A 522 -48.60 -25.95 17.40
CA PHE A 522 -49.46 -24.80 17.08
C PHE A 522 -50.68 -25.29 16.28
N ALA A 523 -51.54 -26.05 16.96
CA ALA A 523 -52.84 -26.48 16.47
C ALA A 523 -53.84 -26.43 17.63
N SER A 524 -55.09 -26.08 17.34
CA SER A 524 -56.19 -25.80 18.27
C SER A 524 -56.03 -24.55 19.15
N LEU A 525 -56.73 -23.47 18.75
CA LEU A 525 -57.64 -22.69 19.60
C LEU A 525 -58.41 -21.67 18.75
N LEU A 526 -59.53 -22.12 18.18
CA LEU A 526 -60.59 -21.29 17.63
C LEU A 526 -61.93 -21.96 17.94
N PRO A 527 -62.85 -21.31 18.68
CA PRO A 527 -64.25 -21.69 18.70
C PRO A 527 -65.01 -21.04 17.54
N LEU A 528 -65.94 -21.79 16.95
CA LEU A 528 -66.81 -21.34 15.85
C LEU A 528 -67.97 -20.48 16.36
N THR A 529 -68.35 -19.48 15.56
CA THR A 529 -69.76 -19.08 15.37
C THR A 529 -70.00 -18.77 13.89
N SER A 530 -71.08 -19.32 13.31
CA SER A 530 -71.49 -19.09 11.91
C SER A 530 -72.13 -17.70 11.70
N VAL A 531 -72.42 -17.22 10.48
CA VAL A 531 -73.63 -17.60 9.69
C VAL A 531 -73.42 -17.39 8.16
N ALA A 532 -74.11 -18.24 7.38
CA ALA A 532 -74.45 -18.21 5.94
C ALA A 532 -74.14 -16.95 5.09
N HIS A 533 -73.45 -17.05 3.94
CA HIS A 533 -73.89 -17.53 2.60
C HIS A 533 -74.74 -16.53 1.76
N THR A 534 -74.18 -16.06 0.63
CA THR A 534 -74.74 -16.23 -0.74
C THR A 534 -73.67 -15.87 -1.80
N SER A 535 -73.89 -16.32 -3.04
CA SER A 535 -72.87 -16.46 -4.10
C SER A 535 -72.79 -15.33 -5.12
N ARG A 536 -71.60 -15.08 -5.70
CA ARG A 536 -71.44 -15.03 -7.18
C ARG A 536 -70.00 -15.29 -7.65
N ALA A 537 -69.89 -15.80 -8.88
CA ALA A 537 -68.66 -16.28 -9.53
C ALA A 537 -67.89 -15.15 -10.27
N PRO A 538 -66.67 -15.38 -10.79
CA PRO A 538 -65.68 -14.33 -11.06
C PRO A 538 -65.75 -13.71 -12.46
N HIS A 539 -65.16 -12.51 -12.62
CA HIS A 539 -64.87 -11.91 -13.91
C HIS A 539 -63.39 -11.56 -14.10
N ALA A 540 -62.95 -11.69 -15.37
CA ALA A 540 -61.58 -11.64 -15.83
C ALA A 540 -61.10 -10.19 -16.14
N PRO A 541 -59.78 -9.95 -16.27
CA PRO A 541 -59.24 -8.64 -16.59
C PRO A 541 -59.14 -8.36 -18.10
N SER A 542 -59.25 -7.07 -18.47
CA SER A 542 -58.96 -6.39 -19.78
C SER A 542 -60.11 -5.45 -20.17
N PRO A 543 -59.90 -4.37 -20.96
CA PRO A 543 -58.76 -4.14 -21.86
C PRO A 543 -58.04 -2.79 -21.71
N VAL A 544 -56.95 -2.67 -22.48
CA VAL A 544 -56.13 -1.47 -22.70
C VAL A 544 -56.45 -0.87 -24.07
N ARG A 545 -56.27 0.47 -24.21
CA ARG A 545 -56.32 1.30 -25.44
C ARG A 545 -57.72 1.57 -26.04
N PRO A 546 -57.88 2.63 -26.88
CA PRO A 546 -56.85 3.42 -27.57
C PRO A 546 -56.94 4.96 -27.46
N PHE A 547 -55.84 5.63 -27.83
CA PHE A 547 -55.92 6.62 -28.92
C PHE A 547 -54.73 6.46 -29.84
N SER A 548 -54.97 6.66 -31.13
CA SER A 548 -54.02 6.58 -32.24
C SER A 548 -54.24 7.79 -33.13
N ASN A 549 -53.17 8.26 -33.78
CA ASN A 549 -53.17 8.76 -35.16
C ASN A 549 -51.68 8.80 -35.58
N SER A 550 -51.18 7.78 -36.29
CA SER A 550 -51.24 7.58 -37.76
C SER A 550 -50.16 8.42 -38.48
N ALA A 551 -48.97 7.89 -38.81
CA ALA A 551 -48.63 6.89 -39.86
C ALA A 551 -48.46 7.53 -41.27
N PRO A 552 -47.87 6.87 -42.29
CA PRO A 552 -47.02 5.65 -42.35
C PRO A 552 -45.62 5.95 -42.97
N LEU A 553 -44.69 5.01 -43.18
CA LEU A 553 -44.57 4.04 -44.29
C LEU A 553 -43.66 2.86 -43.81
N LEU A 554 -44.18 1.64 -43.65
CA LEU A 554 -44.18 0.52 -44.63
C LEU A 554 -42.76 0.08 -45.07
N LYS A 555 -42.33 -1.20 -44.97
CA LYS A 555 -43.01 -2.48 -44.69
C LYS A 555 -42.02 -3.57 -44.21
N LYS A 556 -42.51 -4.56 -43.43
CA LYS A 556 -41.89 -5.88 -43.22
C LYS A 556 -41.81 -6.73 -44.50
N ARG A 557 -40.93 -7.73 -44.53
CA ARG A 557 -40.97 -9.00 -45.31
C ARG A 557 -40.60 -10.16 -44.32
N LYS A 558 -40.08 -11.37 -44.61
CA LYS A 558 -40.11 -12.26 -45.81
C LYS A 558 -39.19 -13.55 -45.81
N ILE A 559 -38.05 -13.62 -45.10
CA ILE A 559 -36.87 -14.55 -45.33
C ILE A 559 -37.08 -15.82 -46.21
N ALA A 560 -36.25 -15.98 -47.26
CA ALA A 560 -36.36 -17.09 -48.25
C ALA A 560 -35.02 -17.71 -48.80
N ALA A 561 -34.10 -18.16 -47.93
CA ALA A 561 -32.94 -19.06 -48.21
C ALA A 561 -32.10 -19.07 -49.54
N ALA A 562 -30.83 -18.62 -49.44
CA ALA A 562 -29.56 -19.32 -49.81
C ALA A 562 -29.13 -19.63 -51.28
N SER A 563 -27.87 -19.31 -51.63
CA SER A 563 -26.82 -20.27 -52.11
C SER A 563 -25.45 -19.65 -52.48
N ASN A 564 -24.40 -20.48 -52.39
CA ASN A 564 -23.10 -20.58 -53.10
C ASN A 564 -22.12 -19.40 -53.39
N SER A 565 -20.84 -19.72 -53.21
CA SER A 565 -19.57 -19.03 -53.54
C SER A 565 -19.08 -19.35 -54.99
N PRO A 566 -17.84 -19.00 -55.46
CA PRO A 566 -16.83 -18.00 -55.06
C PRO A 566 -16.21 -17.21 -56.28
N SER A 567 -14.97 -16.70 -56.14
CA SER A 567 -14.02 -16.20 -57.19
C SER A 567 -14.19 -14.74 -57.67
N SER A 568 -13.16 -14.00 -58.16
CA SER A 568 -11.68 -14.03 -57.98
C SER A 568 -11.03 -12.84 -58.74
N ARG A 569 -9.80 -12.41 -58.38
CA ARG A 569 -8.86 -11.57 -59.20
C ARG A 569 -9.34 -10.14 -59.52
N ASP A 570 -8.60 -9.17 -60.09
CA ASP A 570 -7.17 -8.71 -60.18
C ASP A 570 -7.25 -7.31 -60.89
N ALA A 571 -6.35 -6.31 -60.84
CA ALA A 571 -5.18 -5.93 -60.03
C ALA A 571 -4.84 -4.43 -60.34
N ASP A 572 -3.69 -3.88 -59.88
CA ASP A 572 -2.99 -2.68 -60.41
C ASP A 572 -3.65 -1.26 -60.29
N SER A 573 -2.95 -0.11 -60.24
CA SER A 573 -1.50 0.20 -60.12
C SER A 573 -1.22 1.68 -59.73
N ALA A 574 0.02 1.94 -59.27
CA ALA A 574 0.87 3.14 -59.48
C ALA A 574 0.50 4.58 -58.99
N GLY A 575 1.54 5.36 -58.63
CA GLY A 575 1.52 6.83 -58.48
C GLY A 575 2.04 7.38 -57.14
N ALA A 576 3.31 7.19 -56.77
CA ALA A 576 4.43 8.12 -57.05
C ALA A 576 4.51 9.38 -56.14
N ALA A 577 5.64 9.52 -55.43
CA ALA A 577 6.00 10.71 -54.62
C ALA A 577 6.67 11.81 -55.50
N PRO A 578 6.96 12.99 -54.93
CA PRO A 578 8.36 13.21 -54.56
C PRO A 578 8.60 13.99 -53.24
N SER A 579 9.86 13.94 -52.81
CA SER A 579 10.45 14.52 -51.60
C SER A 579 10.75 16.02 -51.65
N SER A 580 10.84 16.67 -50.48
CA SER A 580 11.94 17.59 -50.19
C SER A 580 12.25 17.69 -48.69
N SER A 581 13.47 18.11 -48.37
CA SER A 581 14.11 18.06 -47.05
C SER A 581 14.40 19.45 -46.47
N SER A 582 14.37 19.62 -45.15
CA SER A 582 15.28 20.55 -44.45
C SER A 582 15.30 20.34 -42.92
N SER A 583 16.46 20.64 -42.33
CA SER A 583 16.78 20.75 -40.89
C SER A 583 18.10 21.53 -40.77
N PRO A 584 18.48 22.14 -39.63
CA PRO A 584 17.69 22.62 -38.49
C PRO A 584 17.93 24.15 -38.25
N PRO A 585 17.58 24.71 -37.07
CA PRO A 585 18.69 25.17 -36.21
C PRO A 585 18.51 24.85 -34.72
N SER A 586 19.48 25.29 -33.91
CA SER A 586 19.80 24.79 -32.58
C SER A 586 19.20 25.56 -31.38
N SER A 587 18.98 24.80 -30.29
CA SER A 587 19.16 25.18 -28.88
C SER A 587 18.58 26.51 -28.36
N ALA A 588 17.39 26.44 -27.76
CA ALA A 588 17.04 27.21 -26.57
C ALA A 588 16.18 26.34 -25.64
N LYS A 589 16.44 26.35 -24.32
CA LYS A 589 15.54 25.73 -23.34
C LYS A 589 14.32 26.62 -23.19
N ALA A 590 13.14 26.15 -23.59
CA ALA A 590 11.90 26.87 -23.35
C ALA A 590 11.46 26.68 -21.89
N ASP A 591 11.46 27.77 -21.12
CA ASP A 591 11.07 27.78 -19.70
C ASP A 591 9.53 27.78 -19.55
N HIS A 592 8.94 26.61 -19.73
CA HIS A 592 7.49 26.42 -19.75
C HIS A 592 6.88 26.37 -18.34
N GLY A 593 6.72 27.51 -17.66
CA GLY A 593 6.04 27.52 -16.35
C GLY A 593 5.61 28.85 -15.75
N HIS A 594 6.14 29.97 -16.24
CA HIS A 594 5.92 31.29 -15.64
C HIS A 594 5.57 32.34 -16.73
N PRO A 595 4.88 33.44 -16.38
CA PRO A 595 4.76 34.58 -17.28
C PRO A 595 6.14 35.25 -17.40
N ASN A 596 6.44 35.91 -18.52
CA ASN A 596 7.74 36.54 -18.75
C ASN A 596 7.84 37.87 -17.97
N PRO A 597 8.88 38.14 -17.15
CA PRO A 597 9.05 39.46 -16.55
C PRO A 597 9.32 40.59 -17.57
N GLU A 598 9.82 40.27 -18.76
CA GLU A 598 10.05 41.25 -19.84
C GLU A 598 8.77 41.60 -20.62
N ASP A 599 7.82 40.66 -20.71
CA ASP A 599 6.43 40.91 -21.15
C ASP A 599 5.44 40.28 -20.15
N PRO A 600 5.11 41.00 -19.05
CA PRO A 600 4.25 40.49 -17.99
C PRO A 600 2.77 40.37 -18.36
N LEU A 601 2.40 40.63 -19.63
CA LEU A 601 1.09 40.36 -20.19
C LEU A 601 1.09 39.18 -21.17
N ASP A 602 2.26 38.60 -21.50
CA ASP A 602 2.34 37.35 -22.26
C ASP A 602 1.94 36.14 -21.38
N PHE A 603 0.70 35.71 -21.57
CA PHE A 603 0.14 34.48 -20.99
C PHE A 603 0.06 33.33 -22.02
N SER A 604 0.92 33.33 -23.05
CA SER A 604 1.01 32.26 -24.06
C SER A 604 1.17 30.86 -23.43
N SER A 605 2.01 30.74 -22.39
CA SER A 605 2.23 29.51 -21.62
C SER A 605 0.97 29.01 -20.89
N VAL A 606 0.22 29.92 -20.24
CA VAL A 606 -1.09 29.63 -19.61
C VAL A 606 -2.10 29.21 -20.67
N THR A 607 -2.12 29.91 -21.81
CA THR A 607 -3.06 29.65 -22.90
C THR A 607 -2.80 28.29 -23.53
N ALA A 608 -1.54 27.92 -23.75
CA ALA A 608 -1.14 26.58 -24.22
C ALA A 608 -1.50 25.48 -23.20
N ALA A 609 -1.34 25.74 -21.89
CA ALA A 609 -1.81 24.83 -20.85
C ALA A 609 -3.35 24.65 -20.92
N TYR A 610 -4.12 25.71 -21.13
CA TYR A 610 -5.57 25.60 -21.30
C TYR A 610 -6.01 24.95 -22.63
N VAL A 611 -5.23 25.08 -23.71
CA VAL A 611 -5.49 24.37 -25.00
C VAL A 611 -5.26 22.87 -24.87
N SER A 612 -4.18 22.43 -24.21
CA SER A 612 -3.94 21.00 -23.96
C SER A 612 -4.98 20.39 -23.00
N ILE A 613 -5.51 21.19 -22.06
CA ILE A 613 -6.66 20.83 -21.23
C ILE A 613 -7.92 20.63 -22.09
N ASP A 614 -8.23 21.50 -23.06
CA ASP A 614 -9.52 21.46 -23.79
C ASP A 614 -9.67 20.20 -24.66
N ALA A 615 -8.63 19.82 -25.40
CA ALA A 615 -8.66 18.63 -26.25
C ALA A 615 -8.79 17.33 -25.44
N HIS A 616 -8.06 17.22 -24.32
CA HIS A 616 -8.13 16.03 -23.46
C HIS A 616 -9.42 15.98 -22.64
N PHE A 617 -9.94 17.14 -22.20
CA PHE A 617 -11.22 17.26 -21.50
C PHE A 617 -12.38 16.75 -22.35
N LYS A 618 -12.53 17.26 -23.59
CA LYS A 618 -13.61 16.86 -24.50
C LYS A 618 -13.52 15.38 -24.89
N ALA A 619 -12.32 14.87 -25.15
CA ALA A 619 -12.09 13.45 -25.41
C ALA A 619 -12.47 12.56 -24.20
N GLN A 620 -12.12 12.96 -22.97
CA GLN A 620 -12.53 12.22 -21.77
C GLN A 620 -14.04 12.30 -21.52
N LEU A 621 -14.68 13.45 -21.75
CA LEU A 621 -16.12 13.61 -21.57
C LEU A 621 -16.91 12.73 -22.55
N GLN A 622 -16.44 12.60 -23.81
CA GLN A 622 -16.96 11.59 -24.75
C GLN A 622 -16.60 10.15 -24.34
N ALA A 623 -15.40 9.89 -23.80
CA ALA A 623 -15.05 8.55 -23.30
C ALA A 623 -15.90 8.12 -22.09
N VAL A 624 -16.48 9.06 -21.33
CA VAL A 624 -17.48 8.78 -20.28
C VAL A 624 -18.85 8.43 -20.88
N LEU A 625 -19.22 8.98 -22.03
CA LEU A 625 -20.39 8.56 -22.82
C LEU A 625 -20.18 7.17 -23.47
N HIS A 626 -18.92 6.72 -23.63
CA HIS A 626 -18.55 5.52 -24.40
C HIS A 626 -17.76 4.45 -23.60
N GLY A 627 -17.67 4.57 -22.28
CA GLY A 627 -17.20 3.50 -21.38
C GLY A 627 -15.73 3.08 -21.51
N GLY A 628 -14.80 4.03 -21.64
CA GLY A 628 -13.41 3.78 -22.05
C GLY A 628 -12.62 2.62 -21.37
N ARG A 629 -11.65 2.08 -22.15
CA ARG A 629 -10.74 0.91 -21.93
C ARG A 629 -11.13 -0.43 -22.58
N PHE A 630 -11.87 -0.38 -23.67
CA PHE A 630 -11.88 -1.41 -24.72
C PHE A 630 -11.81 -0.68 -26.07
N ASN A 631 -11.23 -1.25 -27.13
CA ASN A 631 -11.29 -0.63 -28.47
C ASN A 631 -12.64 -1.01 -29.12
N PRO A 632 -13.65 -0.13 -29.12
CA PRO A 632 -14.99 -0.50 -29.54
C PRO A 632 -15.08 -0.62 -31.06
N ASP A 633 -14.18 0.03 -31.80
CA ASP A 633 -14.22 0.12 -33.26
C ASP A 633 -13.85 -1.21 -33.92
N ALA A 634 -12.92 -1.97 -33.33
CA ALA A 634 -12.52 -3.28 -33.82
C ALA A 634 -13.65 -4.31 -33.67
N LEU A 635 -14.25 -4.41 -32.48
CA LEU A 635 -15.41 -5.30 -32.26
C LEU A 635 -16.66 -4.79 -33.00
N GLY A 636 -16.85 -3.48 -33.08
CA GLY A 636 -17.94 -2.84 -33.80
C GLY A 636 -17.88 -3.01 -35.32
N ALA A 637 -16.69 -3.21 -35.88
CA ALA A 637 -16.48 -3.53 -37.29
C ALA A 637 -16.66 -5.02 -37.64
N LEU A 638 -16.83 -5.91 -36.65
CA LEU A 638 -17.01 -7.35 -36.89
C LEU A 638 -18.23 -7.59 -37.79
N ALA A 639 -18.00 -8.21 -38.95
CA ALA A 639 -19.02 -8.46 -39.95
C ALA A 639 -19.98 -9.58 -39.52
N ILE A 640 -21.26 -9.25 -39.37
CA ILE A 640 -22.34 -10.16 -38.99
C ILE A 640 -23.22 -10.43 -40.20
N ALA A 641 -23.17 -11.65 -40.73
CA ALA A 641 -24.05 -12.06 -41.83
C ALA A 641 -25.43 -12.49 -41.31
N ILE A 642 -26.46 -11.71 -41.65
CA ILE A 642 -27.87 -12.04 -41.43
C ILE A 642 -28.46 -12.52 -42.76
N LYS A 643 -29.47 -13.40 -42.71
CA LYS A 643 -30.28 -13.72 -43.89
C LYS A 643 -31.41 -12.69 -44.00
N ASP A 644 -31.42 -11.93 -45.07
CA ASP A 644 -32.48 -10.97 -45.36
C ASP A 644 -33.71 -11.69 -45.94
N ASP A 645 -34.75 -10.91 -46.19
CA ASP A 645 -36.10 -11.35 -46.36
C ASP A 645 -36.40 -12.08 -47.69
N ASP A 646 -35.39 -12.24 -48.55
CA ASP A 646 -35.39 -13.04 -49.78
C ASP A 646 -34.37 -14.19 -49.71
N GLY A 647 -33.73 -14.40 -48.56
CA GLY A 647 -32.71 -15.45 -48.37
C GLY A 647 -31.29 -15.08 -48.71
N SER A 648 -31.08 -13.89 -49.31
CA SER A 648 -29.75 -13.33 -49.50
C SER A 648 -29.05 -13.14 -48.15
N LYS A 649 -27.72 -13.24 -48.13
CA LYS A 649 -26.93 -12.92 -46.94
C LYS A 649 -26.51 -11.47 -47.02
N VAL A 650 -27.04 -10.64 -46.13
CA VAL A 650 -26.63 -9.25 -45.99
C VAL A 650 -25.74 -9.14 -44.75
N SER A 651 -24.60 -8.49 -44.90
CA SER A 651 -23.59 -8.39 -43.85
C SER A 651 -23.56 -6.99 -43.27
N PHE A 652 -23.78 -6.88 -41.97
CA PHE A 652 -23.74 -5.61 -41.24
C PHE A 652 -22.60 -5.66 -40.21
N PRO A 653 -21.84 -4.57 -39.98
CA PRO A 653 -20.88 -4.51 -38.89
C PRO A 653 -21.64 -4.54 -37.54
N LEU A 654 -21.10 -5.22 -36.53
CA LEU A 654 -21.78 -5.50 -35.26
C LEU A 654 -22.38 -4.25 -34.59
N ARG A 655 -21.72 -3.09 -34.72
CA ARG A 655 -22.20 -1.79 -34.21
C ARG A 655 -23.57 -1.35 -34.74
N GLU A 656 -24.00 -1.86 -35.90
CA GLU A 656 -25.31 -1.54 -36.50
C GLU A 656 -26.42 -2.45 -35.97
N LEU A 657 -26.07 -3.61 -35.39
CA LEU A 657 -27.02 -4.61 -34.87
C LEU A 657 -27.08 -4.66 -33.34
N ALA A 658 -25.99 -4.27 -32.68
CA ALA A 658 -25.86 -4.28 -31.23
C ALA A 658 -25.03 -3.09 -30.72
N GLN A 659 -25.49 -2.49 -29.63
CA GLN A 659 -24.69 -1.53 -28.87
C GLN A 659 -23.66 -2.28 -28.02
N ILE A 660 -22.38 -1.98 -28.23
CA ILE A 660 -21.25 -2.53 -27.47
C ILE A 660 -21.03 -1.64 -26.24
N VAL A 661 -21.09 -2.23 -25.05
CA VAL A 661 -20.91 -1.52 -23.78
C VAL A 661 -19.77 -2.18 -22.99
N PRO A 662 -18.59 -1.56 -22.92
CA PRO A 662 -17.50 -2.03 -22.06
C PRO A 662 -17.88 -1.86 -20.58
N ARG A 663 -17.51 -2.82 -19.73
CA ARG A 663 -17.69 -2.78 -18.28
C ARG A 663 -16.35 -3.02 -17.56
N SER A 664 -16.29 -2.81 -16.25
CA SER A 664 -15.04 -2.94 -15.49
C SER A 664 -14.51 -4.39 -15.48
N GLY A 665 -13.25 -4.57 -15.84
CA GLY A 665 -12.60 -5.88 -15.97
C GLY A 665 -12.60 -6.38 -17.42
N ARG A 666 -12.72 -7.70 -17.63
CA ARG A 666 -12.79 -8.34 -18.96
C ARG A 666 -14.24 -8.51 -19.48
N ILE A 667 -15.18 -7.67 -19.02
CA ILE A 667 -16.61 -7.84 -19.30
C ILE A 667 -17.07 -6.85 -20.36
N ILE A 668 -17.71 -7.38 -21.42
CA ILE A 668 -18.32 -6.60 -22.50
C ILE A 668 -19.79 -7.03 -22.58
N SER A 669 -20.71 -6.07 -22.56
CA SER A 669 -22.13 -6.31 -22.79
C SER A 669 -22.51 -5.95 -24.23
N LEU A 670 -23.29 -6.80 -24.89
CA LEU A 670 -23.87 -6.53 -26.20
C LEU A 670 -25.39 -6.36 -26.03
N LEU A 671 -25.92 -5.17 -26.34
CA LEU A 671 -27.35 -4.89 -26.29
C LEU A 671 -27.90 -4.98 -27.72
N VAL A 672 -28.69 -6.02 -28.00
CA VAL A 672 -29.18 -6.34 -29.35
C VAL A 672 -30.63 -5.89 -29.52
N ASN A 673 -30.93 -5.18 -30.62
CA ASN A 673 -32.24 -4.57 -30.83
C ASN A 673 -33.35 -5.57 -31.19
N GLU A 674 -33.01 -6.69 -31.82
CA GLU A 674 -33.97 -7.77 -32.15
C GLU A 674 -33.43 -9.15 -31.76
N ARG A 675 -34.33 -10.01 -31.28
CA ARG A 675 -33.98 -11.34 -30.77
C ARG A 675 -33.35 -12.24 -31.85
N ASP A 676 -33.75 -12.07 -33.10
CA ASP A 676 -33.33 -12.93 -34.20
C ASP A 676 -31.87 -12.65 -34.64
N TYR A 677 -31.31 -11.49 -34.28
CA TYR A 677 -29.89 -11.17 -34.50
C TYR A 677 -28.96 -11.76 -33.44
N LEU A 678 -29.47 -12.20 -32.28
CA LEU A 678 -28.64 -12.77 -31.20
C LEU A 678 -27.81 -13.97 -31.69
N LYS A 679 -28.41 -14.90 -32.43
CA LYS A 679 -27.74 -16.12 -32.88
C LYS A 679 -26.65 -15.84 -33.94
N PRO A 680 -26.90 -15.04 -35.00
CA PRO A 680 -25.84 -14.54 -35.89
C PRO A 680 -24.70 -13.81 -35.16
N ILE A 681 -25.02 -12.92 -34.22
CA ILE A 681 -24.04 -12.15 -33.45
C ILE A 681 -23.16 -13.08 -32.60
N MET A 682 -23.78 -13.98 -31.83
CA MET A 682 -23.04 -14.94 -31.00
C MET A 682 -22.11 -15.82 -31.83
N SER A 683 -22.58 -16.37 -32.96
CA SER A 683 -21.72 -17.18 -33.85
C SER A 683 -20.57 -16.38 -34.45
N ALA A 684 -20.76 -15.12 -34.84
CA ALA A 684 -19.69 -14.30 -35.40
C ALA A 684 -18.66 -13.89 -34.34
N VAL A 685 -19.10 -13.54 -33.12
CA VAL A 685 -18.19 -13.24 -31.99
C VAL A 685 -17.40 -14.49 -31.59
N GLN A 686 -18.05 -15.66 -31.51
CA GLN A 686 -17.40 -16.95 -31.24
C GLN A 686 -16.41 -17.38 -32.34
N ALA A 687 -16.62 -16.96 -33.60
CA ALA A 687 -15.72 -17.25 -34.71
C ALA A 687 -14.57 -16.24 -34.88
N SER A 688 -14.59 -15.11 -34.15
CA SER A 688 -13.60 -14.04 -34.31
C SER A 688 -12.25 -14.40 -33.69
N LYS A 689 -11.20 -14.47 -34.52
CA LYS A 689 -9.82 -14.71 -34.06
C LYS A 689 -9.33 -13.59 -33.12
N ASP A 690 -9.69 -12.34 -33.41
CA ASP A 690 -9.27 -11.18 -32.62
C ASP A 690 -9.92 -11.16 -31.22
N PHE A 691 -11.09 -11.78 -31.08
CA PHE A 691 -11.76 -11.97 -29.79
C PHE A 691 -11.20 -13.19 -29.03
N ASN A 692 -10.88 -14.27 -29.75
CA ASN A 692 -10.42 -15.53 -29.15
C ASN A 692 -8.90 -15.61 -28.87
N GLN A 693 -8.07 -14.70 -29.40
CA GLN A 693 -6.62 -14.69 -29.16
C GLN A 693 -6.17 -13.94 -27.88
N GLN A 694 -7.10 -13.52 -27.03
CA GLN A 694 -6.76 -13.19 -25.63
C GLN A 694 -6.54 -14.49 -24.84
N PRO A 695 -5.58 -14.55 -23.90
CA PRO A 695 -5.02 -15.82 -23.41
C PRO A 695 -6.06 -16.71 -22.73
N GLN A 696 -6.46 -17.76 -23.47
CA GLN A 696 -7.14 -18.95 -22.98
C GLN A 696 -6.11 -19.97 -22.49
N ARG A 697 -6.36 -20.61 -21.34
CA ARG A 697 -5.55 -21.73 -20.84
C ARG A 697 -6.43 -22.99 -20.80
N SER A 698 -6.03 -23.99 -21.61
CA SER A 698 -6.29 -25.43 -21.48
C SER A 698 -7.65 -25.93 -20.92
N ASP A 699 -8.50 -26.38 -21.84
CA ASP A 699 -9.20 -27.68 -21.95
C ASP A 699 -10.00 -28.32 -20.79
N ASP A 700 -9.84 -27.94 -19.51
CA ASP A 700 -10.43 -28.65 -18.35
C ASP A 700 -11.41 -27.82 -17.48
N ASN A 701 -11.95 -26.71 -18.00
CA ASN A 701 -13.03 -25.95 -17.32
C ASN A 701 -14.08 -25.40 -18.30
N GLU A 702 -15.24 -26.03 -18.36
CA GLU A 702 -16.46 -25.44 -18.95
C GLU A 702 -16.98 -24.28 -18.08
N LEU A 703 -16.46 -23.07 -18.33
CA LEU A 703 -17.04 -21.83 -17.81
C LEU A 703 -18.00 -21.24 -18.85
N GLU A 704 -19.30 -21.52 -18.68
CA GLU A 704 -20.35 -20.82 -19.43
C GLU A 704 -20.24 -19.31 -19.24
N LEU A 705 -20.09 -18.58 -20.35
CA LEU A 705 -19.87 -17.14 -20.37
C LEU A 705 -21.23 -16.42 -20.18
N LEU A 706 -21.65 -16.30 -18.92
CA LEU A 706 -22.93 -15.71 -18.51
C LEU A 706 -23.04 -14.21 -18.88
N LEU A 707 -23.78 -13.93 -19.95
CA LEU A 707 -24.05 -12.59 -20.46
C LEU A 707 -25.20 -11.95 -19.67
N LYS A 708 -24.88 -11.10 -18.68
CA LYS A 708 -25.87 -10.43 -17.80
C LYS A 708 -26.28 -9.07 -18.38
N VAL A 709 -27.58 -8.80 -18.44
CA VAL A 709 -28.18 -7.54 -18.94
C VAL A 709 -28.91 -6.82 -17.81
N GLU A 710 -28.45 -5.63 -17.43
CA GLU A 710 -29.08 -4.75 -16.43
C GLU A 710 -28.99 -3.29 -16.85
N MET A 711 -30.03 -2.51 -16.56
CA MET A 711 -30.08 -1.07 -16.83
C MET A 711 -29.30 -0.28 -15.77
N GLU A 712 -28.44 0.62 -16.23
CA GLU A 712 -27.71 1.55 -15.36
C GLU A 712 -28.60 2.74 -14.97
N ARG A 713 -28.50 3.21 -13.72
CA ARG A 713 -29.30 4.32 -13.22
C ARG A 713 -28.74 5.64 -13.73
N LYS A 714 -29.62 6.50 -14.24
CA LYS A 714 -29.30 7.86 -14.73
C LYS A 714 -28.48 8.67 -13.72
N ASP A 715 -28.78 8.53 -12.43
CA ASP A 715 -28.11 9.29 -11.37
C ASP A 715 -26.62 8.92 -11.21
N ASP A 716 -26.24 7.66 -11.45
CA ASP A 716 -24.84 7.22 -11.39
C ASP A 716 -24.03 7.76 -12.58
N LEU A 717 -24.65 7.87 -13.77
CA LEU A 717 -24.07 8.52 -14.95
C LEU A 717 -23.88 10.03 -14.73
N VAL A 718 -24.91 10.71 -14.22
CA VAL A 718 -24.85 12.14 -13.90
C VAL A 718 -23.79 12.42 -12.82
N ARG A 719 -23.64 11.55 -11.80
CA ARG A 719 -22.57 11.68 -10.80
C ARG A 719 -21.19 11.60 -11.44
N ARG A 720 -20.92 10.61 -12.31
CA ARG A 720 -19.61 10.49 -12.97
C ARG A 720 -19.24 11.70 -13.83
N VAL A 721 -20.22 12.30 -14.52
CA VAL A 721 -19.99 13.53 -15.30
C VAL A 721 -19.62 14.70 -14.38
N LYS A 722 -20.33 14.86 -13.25
CA LYS A 722 -20.01 15.88 -12.23
C LYS A 722 -18.62 15.67 -11.61
N ASP A 723 -18.29 14.45 -11.23
CA ASP A 723 -16.99 14.11 -10.63
C ASP A 723 -15.84 14.40 -11.61
N ALA A 724 -16.01 14.05 -12.90
CA ALA A 724 -15.06 14.37 -13.95
C ALA A 724 -14.89 15.89 -14.10
N CYS A 725 -15.98 16.63 -14.33
CA CYS A 725 -15.94 18.09 -14.47
C CYS A 725 -15.36 18.79 -13.23
N GLN A 726 -15.60 18.26 -12.02
CA GLN A 726 -14.99 18.78 -10.79
C GLN A 726 -13.46 18.61 -10.81
N GLY A 727 -12.94 17.43 -11.18
CA GLY A 727 -11.50 17.23 -11.36
C GLY A 727 -10.86 18.17 -12.38
N TRP A 728 -11.63 18.62 -13.39
CA TRP A 728 -11.17 19.61 -14.37
C TRP A 728 -11.20 21.05 -13.83
N ARG A 729 -12.24 21.44 -13.07
CA ARG A 729 -12.26 22.72 -12.32
C ARG A 729 -11.04 22.85 -11.40
N ASP A 730 -10.63 21.76 -10.75
CA ASP A 730 -9.49 21.76 -9.84
C ASP A 730 -8.14 21.88 -10.57
N ARG A 731 -7.99 21.31 -11.77
CA ARG A 731 -6.81 21.55 -12.64
C ARG A 731 -6.72 23.02 -13.08
N VAL A 732 -7.84 23.66 -13.43
CA VAL A 732 -7.89 25.09 -13.77
C VAL A 732 -7.51 25.97 -12.57
N ARG A 733 -7.92 25.61 -11.35
CA ARG A 733 -7.47 26.27 -10.10
C ARG A 733 -5.96 26.12 -9.89
N GLN A 734 -5.43 24.90 -10.01
CA GLN A 734 -4.00 24.63 -9.83
C GLN A 734 -3.10 25.36 -10.84
N ALA A 735 -3.53 25.47 -12.11
CA ALA A 735 -2.81 26.22 -13.14
C ALA A 735 -2.67 27.71 -12.77
N ARG A 736 -3.74 28.32 -12.25
CA ARG A 736 -3.74 29.70 -11.75
C ARG A 736 -2.80 29.90 -10.56
N THR A 737 -2.83 29.03 -9.55
CA THR A 737 -2.04 29.21 -8.31
C THR A 737 -0.54 29.34 -8.56
N LYS A 738 -0.01 28.65 -9.59
CA LYS A 738 1.41 28.79 -10.01
C LYS A 738 1.74 30.19 -10.54
N HIS A 739 0.81 30.80 -11.29
CA HIS A 739 0.98 32.12 -11.91
C HIS A 739 0.75 33.25 -10.91
N GLU A 740 -0.22 33.10 -9.99
CA GLU A 740 -0.39 34.02 -8.85
C GLU A 740 0.86 34.09 -7.96
N LYS A 741 1.56 32.96 -7.78
CA LYS A 741 2.80 32.94 -7.01
C LYS A 741 3.87 33.80 -7.70
N ALA A 742 4.08 33.64 -9.01
CA ALA A 742 5.01 34.45 -9.78
C ALA A 742 4.69 35.96 -9.71
N LEU A 743 3.42 36.34 -9.86
CA LEU A 743 2.98 37.75 -9.72
C LEU A 743 3.21 38.31 -8.31
N LYS A 744 3.02 37.50 -7.26
CA LYS A 744 3.34 37.87 -5.86
C LYS A 744 4.84 38.02 -5.64
N ASP A 745 5.64 37.13 -6.22
CA ASP A 745 7.10 37.17 -6.11
C ASP A 745 7.67 38.42 -6.82
N TRP A 746 7.19 38.77 -8.02
CA TRP A 746 7.54 40.03 -8.71
C TRP A 746 7.17 41.28 -7.93
N LYS A 747 5.99 41.28 -7.30
CA LYS A 747 5.53 42.38 -6.42
C LYS A 747 6.43 42.53 -5.19
N LYS A 748 7.06 41.44 -4.72
CA LYS A 748 7.96 41.43 -3.57
C LYS A 748 9.41 41.78 -3.95
N SER A 749 9.88 41.38 -5.12
CA SER A 749 11.23 41.67 -5.62
C SER A 749 11.36 43.05 -6.29
N GLY A 750 10.25 43.67 -6.68
CA GLY A 750 10.24 44.93 -7.42
C GLY A 750 10.59 44.78 -8.91
N THR A 751 10.59 43.55 -9.44
CA THR A 751 11.00 43.24 -10.82
C THR A 751 10.07 43.86 -11.87
N VAL A 752 8.80 44.11 -11.53
CA VAL A 752 7.78 44.68 -12.44
C VAL A 752 6.98 45.76 -11.69
N LEU A 753 6.61 46.85 -12.38
CA LEU A 753 5.85 47.96 -11.79
C LEU A 753 4.51 47.49 -11.16
N PRO A 754 4.13 48.00 -9.96
CA PRO A 754 2.95 47.51 -9.25
C PRO A 754 1.62 47.56 -10.02
N ASP A 755 1.42 48.59 -10.86
CA ASP A 755 0.20 48.71 -11.69
C ASP A 755 0.18 47.72 -12.87
N VAL A 756 1.34 47.33 -13.39
CA VAL A 756 1.46 46.29 -14.41
C VAL A 756 1.15 44.92 -13.80
N VAL A 757 1.66 44.62 -12.60
CA VAL A 757 1.29 43.41 -11.84
C VAL A 757 -0.23 43.38 -11.54
N ARG A 758 -0.82 44.51 -11.15
CA ARG A 758 -2.27 44.65 -10.93
C ARG A 758 -3.09 44.43 -12.22
N LYS A 759 -2.57 44.82 -13.39
CA LYS A 759 -3.22 44.58 -14.69
C LYS A 759 -3.11 43.10 -15.09
N ALA A 760 -1.94 42.50 -14.92
CA ALA A 760 -1.68 41.08 -15.19
C ALA A 760 -2.58 40.15 -14.34
N ASP A 761 -2.73 40.45 -13.04
CA ASP A 761 -3.62 39.72 -12.12
C ASP A 761 -5.10 39.74 -12.58
N LYS A 762 -5.57 40.89 -13.10
CA LYS A 762 -6.92 41.03 -13.67
C LYS A 762 -7.12 40.21 -14.95
N GLU A 763 -6.13 40.15 -15.84
CA GLU A 763 -6.24 39.32 -17.06
C GLU A 763 -6.16 37.82 -16.73
N LEU A 764 -5.32 37.43 -15.77
CA LEU A 764 -5.26 36.04 -15.27
C LEU A 764 -6.60 35.58 -14.67
N GLN A 765 -7.26 36.45 -13.89
CA GLN A 765 -8.61 36.21 -13.35
C GLN A 765 -9.64 36.01 -14.49
N LYS A 766 -9.67 36.92 -15.48
CA LYS A 766 -10.59 36.80 -16.65
C LYS A 766 -10.39 35.50 -17.42
N LEU A 767 -9.14 35.08 -17.65
CA LEU A 767 -8.82 33.83 -18.35
C LEU A 767 -9.35 32.61 -17.59
N GLN A 768 -9.20 32.59 -16.26
CA GLN A 768 -9.75 31.52 -15.43
C GLN A 768 -11.28 31.51 -15.46
N ASP A 769 -11.93 32.66 -15.26
CA ASP A 769 -13.40 32.77 -15.23
C ASP A 769 -14.03 32.37 -16.56
N LYS A 770 -13.37 32.70 -17.68
CA LYS A 770 -13.77 32.20 -19.01
C LYS A 770 -13.70 30.68 -19.06
N LYS A 771 -12.61 30.06 -18.59
CA LYS A 771 -12.44 28.61 -18.70
C LYS A 771 -13.37 27.81 -17.77
N MET A 772 -13.69 28.35 -16.59
CA MET A 772 -14.68 27.74 -15.70
C MET A 772 -16.08 27.74 -16.34
N LYS A 773 -16.49 28.85 -16.97
CA LYS A 773 -17.77 28.92 -17.71
C LYS A 773 -17.87 27.94 -18.88
N GLU A 774 -16.76 27.69 -19.58
CA GLU A 774 -16.71 26.67 -20.63
C GLU A 774 -16.94 25.26 -20.06
N ILE A 775 -16.31 24.91 -18.93
CA ILE A 775 -16.51 23.61 -18.26
C ILE A 775 -17.96 23.45 -17.76
N ASP A 776 -18.52 24.50 -17.14
CA ASP A 776 -19.90 24.47 -16.63
C ASP A 776 -20.93 24.34 -17.77
N GLY A 777 -20.66 24.95 -18.93
CA GLY A 777 -21.48 24.81 -20.14
C GLY A 777 -21.46 23.39 -20.72
N GLU A 778 -20.29 22.77 -20.84
CA GLU A 778 -20.13 21.39 -21.31
C GLU A 778 -20.75 20.37 -20.33
N GLU A 779 -20.61 20.58 -19.00
CA GLU A 779 -21.28 19.74 -18.00
C GLU A 779 -22.80 19.77 -18.17
N ALA A 780 -23.38 20.97 -18.30
CA ALA A 780 -24.81 21.15 -18.51
C ALA A 780 -25.29 20.54 -19.84
N GLN A 781 -24.48 20.65 -20.90
CA GLN A 781 -24.79 20.04 -22.20
C GLN A 781 -24.81 18.51 -22.14
N VAL A 782 -23.81 17.88 -21.50
CA VAL A 782 -23.73 16.41 -21.38
C VAL A 782 -24.80 15.87 -20.42
N ILE A 783 -25.10 16.53 -19.31
CA ILE A 783 -26.21 16.14 -18.42
C ILE A 783 -27.57 16.26 -19.14
N LYS A 784 -27.72 17.25 -20.04
CA LYS A 784 -28.91 17.40 -20.89
C LYS A 784 -28.99 16.32 -21.98
N GLN A 785 -27.86 15.86 -22.52
CA GLN A 785 -27.79 14.71 -23.44
C GLN A 785 -28.15 13.40 -22.71
N LEU A 786 -27.60 13.14 -21.52
CA LEU A 786 -27.96 12.01 -20.64
C LEU A 786 -29.40 12.06 -20.10
N SER A 787 -30.12 13.15 -20.35
CA SER A 787 -31.52 13.32 -19.95
C SER A 787 -32.52 13.18 -21.09
N ARG A 788 -32.03 13.07 -22.32
CA ARG A 788 -32.79 12.70 -23.53
C ARG A 788 -32.69 11.20 -23.75
#